data_AF-A0A3F2V4A8-F1
#
_entry.id   AF-A0A3F2V4A8-F1
#
_cell.length_a   1.000
_cell.length_b   1.000
_cell.length_c   1.000
_cell.angle_alpha   90.00
_cell.angle_beta   90.00
_cell.angle_gamma   90.00
#
_symmetry.space_group_name_H-M   'P 1'
#
loop_
_entity.id
_entity.type
_entity.pdbx_description
1 polymer ?
#
loop_
_entity_poly.entity_id
_entity_poly.type
_entity_poly.pdbx_seq_one_letter_code
_entity_poly.pdbx_strand_id
1 'polypeptide(L)'
;MSLFEKFSYRNKRVLVVGGATGMGAAAAELVRDAGAEVVVMDRGEITLEGVRTIYVDLSDKHSIDQALAECDGKIDALFSCAGVADGTPGIERINFIGHRYMIDQIFASERFNQGAAIGMISSAAGMGWEANLPELIEFLAIDDFDKATEWTVEHEKCNYMFTKQAVCAYVARMAMPFLKKGVRINAILPGPTDTPLARDNADSWLAFGKDYRDEAGVEVSTPMEQAGPLVYLCSDAASVVSGITLITDVGFTSSAVSDVFPSAKMIVNFLRGVGGGAAGGSSNAPQVQRSTATKADKPKLPEVNPETRMLIDGKLVEAENGATFNNINPATEEVIGAVADATRADMQRAIAAARRAFDETDWSTNRDFRKKCLIQLRDAIMEEREELREQLIQEAGCPRMSTVRQQLDASFPEALDYPIGLMDRFDWEVELPDGKGSQGEPNARRIWKEPMGVVGAIVPWNFPFEVAINKVAQALATGNTLVLKPAPDTPWSATFIGRIAAEKTDIPAGVLNVVTSSDHLIGEALTMPPAVDVISFTGSTSVGQRIMEKGAATMKRVFLELGGKSANIVLDDANLDSALMGALAVCFHAGQGCGIPTRMLVPKARYEEIAARVKGIMQMAPYGDPQRADVMMGPLVSAKQRDRVLNLIDIGVAEGATLALGGNRPSAFENGYYVEPTLFTHVDNKMTIAQEEIFGPVLVLIPFEDDDDAVRIANESRYGLVGSVNSTNIDRAMSVARRIRAGVMSINGAYAHGADIPFGGYKFSGIGRQNGEAGFNQYLETKSIAWPIPKK
;
A
#
# COMPACT_ATOMS: atom_id res chain seq x y z
N MET A 1 36.43 27.19 28.45
CA MET A 1 35.30 27.91 27.85
C MET A 1 34.20 28.04 28.90
N SER A 2 33.88 29.25 29.32
CA SER A 2 32.75 29.52 30.23
C SER A 2 31.42 29.16 29.56
N LEU A 3 30.35 29.03 30.34
CA LEU A 3 29.01 28.75 29.78
C LEU A 3 28.61 29.81 28.75
N PHE A 4 28.83 31.09 29.04
CA PHE A 4 28.54 32.21 28.13
C PHE A 4 29.40 32.18 26.86
N GLU A 5 30.67 31.78 26.96
CA GLU A 5 31.53 31.63 25.78
C GLU A 5 31.04 30.54 24.82
N LYS A 6 30.34 29.49 25.31
CA LYS A 6 29.80 28.43 24.44
C LYS A 6 28.61 28.88 23.57
N PHE A 7 27.87 29.89 24.02
CA PHE A 7 26.76 30.50 23.25
C PHE A 7 27.19 31.73 22.45
N SER A 8 28.43 32.19 22.64
CA SER A 8 28.98 33.35 21.93
C SER A 8 29.27 33.01 20.47
N TYR A 9 29.10 34.01 19.61
CA TYR A 9 29.54 34.00 18.22
C TYR A 9 30.68 35.00 17.94
N ARG A 10 31.29 35.56 18.98
CA ARG A 10 32.50 36.39 18.84
C ARG A 10 33.58 35.68 18.03
N ASN A 11 34.15 36.42 17.07
CA ASN A 11 35.16 35.93 16.13
C ASN A 11 34.66 34.79 15.22
N LYS A 12 33.34 34.63 15.05
CA LYS A 12 32.75 33.70 14.09
C LYS A 12 32.16 34.45 12.92
N ARG A 13 32.33 33.90 11.73
CA ARG A 13 31.64 34.35 10.52
C ARG A 13 30.41 33.49 10.26
N VAL A 14 29.26 34.14 10.17
CA VAL A 14 27.96 33.48 10.02
C VAL A 14 27.32 33.89 8.71
N LEU A 15 26.87 32.89 7.95
CA LEU A 15 26.10 33.09 6.73
C LEU A 15 24.63 32.77 7.00
N VAL A 16 23.71 33.67 6.65
CA VAL A 16 22.26 33.49 6.78
C VAL A 16 21.60 33.65 5.42
N VAL A 17 20.96 32.59 4.94
CA VAL A 17 20.26 32.53 3.65
C VAL A 17 18.76 32.64 3.89
N GLY A 18 18.08 33.60 3.26
CA GLY A 18 16.68 33.92 3.53
C GLY A 18 16.50 34.90 4.69
N GLY A 19 17.39 35.89 4.81
CA GLY A 19 17.42 36.81 5.95
C GLY A 19 16.74 38.17 5.74
N ALA A 20 15.99 38.37 4.65
CA ALA A 20 15.23 39.60 4.45
C ALA A 20 14.06 39.73 5.43
N THR A 21 13.43 38.62 5.82
CA THR A 21 12.27 38.61 6.73
C THR A 21 12.23 37.36 7.63
N GLY A 22 11.24 37.29 8.53
CA GLY A 22 10.90 36.09 9.28
C GLY A 22 12.04 35.56 10.14
N MET A 23 12.17 34.23 10.20
CA MET A 23 13.15 33.58 11.10
C MET A 23 14.59 33.74 10.63
N GLY A 24 14.84 33.91 9.33
CA GLY A 24 16.18 34.21 8.83
C GLY A 24 16.66 35.57 9.30
N ALA A 25 15.81 36.60 9.21
CA ALA A 25 16.14 37.93 9.75
C ALA A 25 16.40 37.87 11.27
N ALA A 26 15.56 37.16 12.01
CA ALA A 26 15.74 36.97 13.45
C ALA A 26 17.03 36.21 13.81
N ALA A 27 17.39 35.17 13.06
CA ALA A 27 18.64 34.44 13.26
C ALA A 27 19.86 35.33 13.01
N ALA A 28 19.83 36.16 11.95
CA ALA A 28 20.88 37.13 11.65
C ALA A 28 21.05 38.17 12.77
N GLU A 29 19.95 38.68 13.32
CA GLU A 29 19.95 39.58 14.46
C GLU A 29 20.56 38.92 15.72
N LEU A 30 20.09 37.72 16.08
CA LEU A 30 20.57 36.99 17.27
C LEU A 30 22.07 36.69 17.22
N VAL A 31 22.59 36.22 16.08
CA VAL A 31 24.02 35.88 15.96
C VAL A 31 24.91 37.13 15.87
N ARG A 32 24.41 38.22 15.26
CA ARG A 32 25.08 39.53 15.28
C ARG A 32 25.20 40.04 16.72
N ASP A 33 24.12 39.99 17.48
CA ASP A 33 24.09 40.44 18.88
C ASP A 33 24.96 39.52 19.78
N ALA A 34 25.11 38.25 19.40
CA ALA A 34 26.07 37.32 20.01
C ALA A 34 27.53 37.54 19.56
N GLY A 35 27.80 38.53 18.71
CA GLY A 35 29.13 39.01 18.32
C GLY A 35 29.69 38.45 17.01
N ALA A 36 28.85 37.87 16.15
CA ALA A 36 29.27 37.35 14.85
C ALA A 36 29.56 38.46 13.81
N GLU A 37 30.45 38.17 12.87
CA GLU A 37 30.43 38.82 11.55
C GLU A 37 29.33 38.15 10.70
N VAL A 38 28.27 38.87 10.36
CA VAL A 38 27.10 38.30 9.67
C VAL A 38 27.05 38.72 8.21
N VAL A 39 26.93 37.72 7.33
CA VAL A 39 26.59 37.87 5.93
C VAL A 39 25.17 37.36 5.72
N VAL A 40 24.29 38.19 5.15
CA VAL A 40 22.91 37.84 4.84
C VAL A 40 22.73 37.75 3.33
N MET A 41 22.18 36.63 2.88
CA MET A 41 21.86 36.33 1.49
C MET A 41 20.35 36.25 1.31
N ASP A 42 19.79 37.03 0.38
CA ASP A 42 18.37 36.95 0.02
C ASP A 42 18.14 37.52 -1.38
N ARG A 43 16.99 37.18 -1.98
CA ARG A 43 16.47 37.84 -3.18
C ARG A 43 15.70 39.12 -2.82
N GLY A 44 15.09 39.14 -1.64
CA GLY A 44 14.38 40.30 -1.09
C GLY A 44 15.33 41.38 -0.57
N GLU A 45 14.80 42.59 -0.40
CA GLU A 45 15.54 43.69 0.22
C GLU A 45 15.85 43.38 1.69
N ILE A 46 17.12 43.50 2.08
CA ILE A 46 17.59 43.26 3.45
C ILE A 46 17.73 44.61 4.15
N THR A 47 16.90 44.87 5.16
CA THR A 47 16.89 46.12 5.93
C THR A 47 17.65 46.04 7.26
N LEU A 48 18.34 44.91 7.51
CA LEU A 48 19.10 44.69 8.75
C LEU A 48 20.37 45.56 8.78
N GLU A 49 20.54 46.33 9.86
CA GLU A 49 21.75 47.12 10.07
C GLU A 49 22.91 46.26 10.60
N GLY A 50 24.15 46.64 10.23
CA GLY A 50 25.35 46.02 10.77
C GLY A 50 25.65 44.62 10.23
N VAL A 51 25.06 44.24 9.09
CA VAL A 51 25.34 42.99 8.37
C VAL A 51 25.84 43.30 6.96
N ARG A 52 26.61 42.38 6.38
CA ARG A 52 26.93 42.42 4.95
C ARG A 52 25.82 41.73 4.17
N THR A 53 25.37 42.33 3.07
CA THR A 53 24.29 41.76 2.24
C THR A 53 24.84 41.25 0.92
N ILE A 54 24.28 40.14 0.43
CA ILE A 54 24.59 39.55 -0.88
C ILE A 54 23.27 39.13 -1.52
N TYR A 55 23.08 39.41 -2.80
CA TYR A 55 21.89 38.95 -3.51
C TYR A 55 22.00 37.46 -3.85
N VAL A 56 20.94 36.69 -3.60
CA VAL A 56 20.83 35.31 -4.11
C VAL A 56 19.40 34.94 -4.47
N ASP A 57 19.22 34.34 -5.65
CA ASP A 57 18.00 33.63 -6.02
C ASP A 57 18.26 32.11 -5.96
N LEU A 58 17.69 31.44 -4.97
CA LEU A 58 17.87 29.99 -4.78
C LEU A 58 17.22 29.14 -5.89
N SER A 59 16.34 29.73 -6.70
CA SER A 59 15.76 29.04 -7.86
C SER A 59 16.69 29.01 -9.08
N ASP A 60 17.79 29.76 -9.04
CA ASP A 60 18.76 29.91 -10.12
C ASP A 60 20.18 29.52 -9.64
N LYS A 61 20.66 28.39 -10.18
CA LYS A 61 22.01 27.87 -9.95
C LYS A 61 23.12 28.92 -10.19
N HIS A 62 22.98 29.74 -11.24
CA HIS A 62 23.99 30.76 -11.55
C HIS A 62 24.01 31.87 -10.52
N SER A 63 22.84 32.27 -10.01
CA SER A 63 22.74 33.24 -8.92
C SER A 63 23.39 32.72 -7.63
N ILE A 64 23.23 31.43 -7.33
CA ILE A 64 23.89 30.79 -6.18
C ILE A 64 25.42 30.83 -6.35
N ASP A 65 25.93 30.44 -7.52
CA ASP A 65 27.37 30.45 -7.79
C ASP A 65 27.96 31.87 -7.67
N GLN A 66 27.26 32.89 -8.18
CA GLN A 66 27.66 34.29 -8.05
C GLN A 66 27.69 34.76 -6.60
N ALA A 67 26.65 34.44 -5.82
CA ALA A 67 26.57 34.78 -4.40
C ALA A 67 27.72 34.12 -3.59
N LEU A 68 28.06 32.87 -3.92
CA LEU A 68 29.17 32.15 -3.30
C LEU A 68 30.54 32.72 -3.68
N ALA A 69 30.70 33.23 -4.91
CA ALA A 69 31.91 33.91 -5.35
C ALA A 69 32.11 35.28 -4.66
N GLU A 70 31.01 36.00 -4.40
CA GLU A 70 31.03 37.27 -3.67
C GLU A 70 31.28 37.06 -2.16
N CYS A 71 30.75 35.98 -1.60
CA CYS A 71 31.01 35.58 -0.23
C CYS A 71 32.45 35.07 -0.12
N ASP A 72 33.35 35.82 0.52
CA ASP A 72 34.72 35.42 0.79
C ASP A 72 34.88 34.73 2.17
N GLY A 73 36.07 34.23 2.50
CA GLY A 73 36.37 33.73 3.85
C GLY A 73 35.80 32.36 4.23
N LYS A 74 36.18 31.91 5.43
CA LYS A 74 35.73 30.67 6.07
C LYS A 74 34.44 30.92 6.86
N ILE A 75 33.60 29.88 6.98
CA ILE A 75 32.28 29.96 7.61
C ILE A 75 32.26 29.09 8.87
N ASP A 76 31.80 29.69 9.98
CA ASP A 76 31.62 29.02 11.27
C ASP A 76 30.18 28.56 11.50
N ALA A 77 29.20 29.27 10.94
CA ALA A 77 27.82 28.78 10.90
C ALA A 77 27.09 29.20 9.63
N LEU A 78 26.23 28.32 9.13
CA LEU A 78 25.33 28.58 8.01
C LEU A 78 23.88 28.35 8.45
N PHE A 79 23.01 29.33 8.24
CA PHE A 79 21.58 29.24 8.51
C PHE A 79 20.82 29.26 7.18
N SER A 80 20.19 28.15 6.83
CA SER A 80 19.38 27.94 5.63
C SER A 80 17.90 28.16 5.97
N CYS A 81 17.44 29.39 5.75
CA CYS A 81 16.15 29.87 6.26
C CYS A 81 15.15 30.32 5.20
N ALA A 82 15.57 30.47 3.94
CA ALA A 82 14.65 30.83 2.87
C ALA A 82 13.63 29.72 2.59
N GLY A 83 12.40 30.11 2.31
CA GLY A 83 11.38 29.20 1.82
C GLY A 83 10.06 29.89 1.53
N VAL A 84 9.26 29.27 0.69
CA VAL A 84 7.91 29.69 0.33
C VAL A 84 6.95 28.53 0.53
N ALA A 85 5.67 28.82 0.76
CA ALA A 85 4.65 27.83 1.09
C ALA A 85 3.38 27.92 0.22
N ASP A 86 3.35 28.84 -0.73
CA ASP A 86 2.17 29.35 -1.42
C ASP A 86 2.00 28.81 -2.86
N GLY A 87 2.50 27.60 -3.13
CA GLY A 87 2.40 26.99 -4.47
C GLY A 87 3.21 27.72 -5.55
N THR A 88 4.14 28.58 -5.14
CA THR A 88 5.08 29.27 -6.03
C THR A 88 5.74 28.27 -7.00
N PRO A 89 5.71 28.51 -8.33
CA PRO A 89 6.42 27.67 -9.28
C PRO A 89 7.92 27.59 -8.96
N GLY A 90 8.49 26.39 -8.97
CA GLY A 90 9.89 26.17 -8.61
C GLY A 90 10.15 26.10 -7.10
N ILE A 91 9.10 25.90 -6.28
CA ILE A 91 9.18 25.80 -4.81
C ILE A 91 10.24 24.80 -4.34
N GLU A 92 10.46 23.72 -5.06
CA GLU A 92 11.46 22.70 -4.77
C GLU A 92 12.90 23.20 -4.87
N ARG A 93 13.14 24.13 -5.81
CA ARG A 93 14.43 24.81 -5.95
C ARG A 93 14.68 25.73 -4.75
N ILE A 94 13.65 26.50 -4.38
CA ILE A 94 13.75 27.48 -3.29
C ILE A 94 13.84 26.80 -1.92
N ASN A 95 13.00 25.79 -1.66
CA ASN A 95 12.86 25.19 -0.33
C ASN A 95 13.93 24.15 -0.01
N PHE A 96 14.55 23.52 -1.02
CA PHE A 96 15.53 22.47 -0.76
C PHE A 96 16.69 22.43 -1.75
N ILE A 97 16.47 22.30 -3.07
CA ILE A 97 17.54 22.00 -4.02
C ILE A 97 18.61 23.10 -4.04
N GLY A 98 18.22 24.38 -4.03
CA GLY A 98 19.14 25.51 -3.98
C GLY A 98 19.92 25.60 -2.67
N HIS A 99 19.26 25.33 -1.55
CA HIS A 99 19.94 25.24 -0.24
C HIS A 99 20.96 24.11 -0.21
N ARG A 100 20.58 22.91 -0.64
CA ARG A 100 21.46 21.74 -0.75
C ARG A 100 22.65 22.06 -1.64
N TYR A 101 22.41 22.58 -2.84
CA TYR A 101 23.46 22.91 -3.79
C TYR A 101 24.46 23.91 -3.19
N MET A 102 23.97 24.98 -2.56
CA MET A 102 24.84 25.95 -1.87
C MET A 102 25.68 25.30 -0.77
N ILE A 103 25.05 24.49 0.10
CA ILE A 103 25.74 23.77 1.18
C ILE A 103 26.82 22.85 0.62
N ASP A 104 26.48 22.06 -0.40
CA ASP A 104 27.38 21.09 -1.03
C ASP A 104 28.57 21.80 -1.70
N GLN A 105 28.38 22.97 -2.34
CA GLN A 105 29.47 23.77 -2.90
C GLN A 105 30.40 24.36 -1.82
N ILE A 106 29.83 24.89 -0.72
CA ILE A 106 30.64 25.41 0.41
C ILE A 106 31.44 24.27 1.04
N PHE A 107 30.83 23.08 1.17
CA PHE A 107 31.49 21.89 1.70
C PHE A 107 32.60 21.37 0.79
N ALA A 108 32.34 21.27 -0.52
CA ALA A 108 33.30 20.80 -1.51
C ALA A 108 34.50 21.74 -1.66
N SER A 109 34.30 23.06 -1.49
CA SER A 109 35.36 24.06 -1.47
C SER A 109 36.09 24.17 -0.11
N GLU A 110 35.79 23.27 0.84
CA GLU A 110 36.33 23.22 2.19
C GLU A 110 36.24 24.56 2.93
N ARG A 111 35.17 25.34 2.71
CA ARG A 111 35.03 26.69 3.28
C ARG A 111 34.47 26.72 4.70
N PHE A 112 33.99 25.60 5.22
CA PHE A 112 33.63 25.49 6.64
C PHE A 112 34.87 25.39 7.53
N ASN A 113 34.87 26.07 8.67
CA ASN A 113 35.87 25.89 9.71
C ASN A 113 35.66 24.57 10.47
N GLN A 114 36.72 24.07 11.10
CA GLN A 114 36.62 22.95 12.03
C GLN A 114 35.71 23.35 13.20
N GLY A 115 34.65 22.58 13.45
CA GLY A 115 33.64 22.88 14.46
C GLY A 115 32.43 23.66 13.94
N ALA A 116 32.40 24.01 12.65
CA ALA A 116 31.29 24.75 12.05
C ALA A 116 29.96 23.99 12.13
N ALA A 117 28.86 24.72 12.00
CA ALA A 117 27.52 24.16 12.05
C ALA A 117 26.57 24.70 10.96
N ILE A 118 25.71 23.83 10.44
CA ILE A 118 24.67 24.14 9.48
C ILE A 118 23.33 23.95 10.18
N GLY A 119 22.46 24.96 10.09
CA GLY A 119 21.11 24.94 10.61
C GLY A 119 20.10 25.13 9.48
N MET A 120 19.12 24.23 9.36
CA MET A 120 18.05 24.33 8.36
C MET A 120 16.67 24.46 9.00
N ILE A 121 15.68 24.96 8.24
CA ILE A 121 14.27 25.02 8.67
C ILE A 121 13.41 24.08 7.85
N SER A 122 12.96 23.01 8.50
CA SER A 122 12.10 21.99 7.90
C SER A 122 10.60 22.31 8.01
N SER A 123 10.12 22.97 9.07
CA SER A 123 8.66 23.17 9.33
C SER A 123 7.90 21.88 9.69
N ALA A 124 6.72 22.04 10.31
CA ALA A 124 5.76 20.97 10.66
C ALA A 124 5.56 19.94 9.54
N ALA A 125 5.59 20.39 8.27
CA ALA A 125 5.41 19.55 7.09
C ALA A 125 6.53 18.52 6.85
N GLY A 126 7.72 18.70 7.44
CA GLY A 126 8.81 17.73 7.37
C GLY A 126 8.67 16.57 8.37
N MET A 127 7.63 16.56 9.20
CA MET A 127 7.35 15.46 10.11
C MET A 127 7.00 14.19 9.31
N GLY A 128 7.26 13.02 9.91
CA GLY A 128 6.94 11.73 9.28
C GLY A 128 7.74 11.40 8.02
N TRP A 129 8.82 12.13 7.73
CA TRP A 129 9.69 11.91 6.57
C TRP A 129 10.23 10.48 6.49
N GLU A 130 10.35 9.77 7.63
CA GLU A 130 10.78 8.37 7.68
C GLU A 130 9.84 7.43 6.91
N ALA A 131 8.56 7.79 6.78
CA ALA A 131 7.60 7.01 6.00
C ALA A 131 7.89 7.07 4.49
N ASN A 132 8.54 8.14 4.01
CA ASN A 132 8.90 8.35 2.61
C ASN A 132 10.40 8.09 2.36
N LEU A 133 11.08 7.40 3.29
CA LEU A 133 12.52 7.22 3.28
C LEU A 133 13.08 6.61 1.98
N PRO A 134 12.48 5.59 1.34
CA PRO A 134 13.00 5.04 0.09
C PRO A 134 13.08 6.09 -1.04
N GLU A 135 11.99 6.85 -1.22
CA GLU A 135 11.88 7.90 -2.25
C GLU A 135 12.80 9.09 -1.94
N LEU A 136 12.91 9.48 -0.67
CA LEU A 136 13.85 10.52 -0.23
C LEU A 136 15.31 10.08 -0.43
N ILE A 137 15.64 8.80 -0.23
CA ILE A 137 16.99 8.27 -0.46
C ILE A 137 17.35 8.34 -1.94
N GLU A 138 16.41 8.03 -2.83
CA GLU A 138 16.58 8.12 -4.28
C GLU A 138 16.81 9.58 -4.70
N PHE A 139 15.92 10.49 -4.30
CA PHE A 139 16.04 11.90 -4.61
C PHE A 139 17.37 12.50 -4.11
N LEU A 140 17.77 12.16 -2.87
CA LEU A 140 19.03 12.61 -2.29
C LEU A 140 20.27 12.00 -2.93
N ALA A 141 20.14 10.96 -3.76
CA ALA A 141 21.26 10.44 -4.55
C ALA A 141 21.56 11.29 -5.80
N ILE A 142 20.67 12.23 -6.16
CA ILE A 142 20.83 13.10 -7.33
C ILE A 142 21.52 14.39 -6.89
N ASP A 143 22.84 14.47 -7.12
CA ASP A 143 23.65 15.62 -6.69
C ASP A 143 23.57 16.83 -7.64
N ASP A 144 23.17 16.62 -8.89
CA ASP A 144 23.07 17.71 -9.87
C ASP A 144 21.79 18.52 -9.68
N PHE A 145 21.94 19.84 -9.64
CA PHE A 145 20.86 20.81 -9.40
C PHE A 145 19.70 20.67 -10.42
N ASP A 146 20.04 20.59 -11.70
CA ASP A 146 19.04 20.60 -12.77
C ASP A 146 18.35 19.23 -12.83
N LYS A 147 19.12 18.14 -12.70
CA LYS A 147 18.55 16.78 -12.63
C LYS A 147 17.68 16.55 -11.40
N ALA A 148 18.06 17.08 -10.24
CA ALA A 148 17.24 16.98 -9.04
C ALA A 148 15.90 17.70 -9.24
N THR A 149 15.93 18.83 -9.95
CA THR A 149 14.73 19.58 -10.31
C THR A 149 13.86 18.79 -11.30
N GLU A 150 14.46 18.28 -12.38
CA GLU A 150 13.78 17.43 -13.36
C GLU A 150 13.11 16.24 -12.67
N TRP A 151 13.84 15.55 -11.79
CA TRP A 151 13.32 14.44 -11.02
C TRP A 151 12.09 14.83 -10.17
N THR A 152 12.13 15.98 -9.48
CA THR A 152 10.97 16.43 -8.70
C THR A 152 9.75 16.76 -9.55
N VAL A 153 9.95 17.24 -10.79
CA VAL A 153 8.86 17.48 -11.74
C VAL A 153 8.30 16.14 -12.23
N GLU A 154 9.17 15.23 -12.65
CA GLU A 154 8.80 13.90 -13.16
C GLU A 154 8.04 13.06 -12.13
N HIS A 155 8.35 13.21 -10.84
CA HIS A 155 7.76 12.44 -9.75
C HIS A 155 6.64 13.20 -9.01
N GLU A 156 6.19 14.35 -9.54
CA GLU A 156 5.15 15.20 -8.94
C GLU A 156 5.46 15.65 -7.49
N LYS A 157 6.75 15.86 -7.20
CA LYS A 157 7.28 16.25 -5.89
C LYS A 157 7.64 17.73 -5.77
N CYS A 158 7.21 18.56 -6.72
CA CYS A 158 7.27 20.03 -6.67
C CYS A 158 6.25 20.62 -5.68
N ASN A 159 6.28 20.16 -4.42
CA ASN A 159 5.35 20.61 -3.39
C ASN A 159 6.06 20.88 -2.06
N TYR A 160 5.45 21.75 -1.25
CA TYR A 160 6.00 22.19 0.02
C TYR A 160 6.34 21.01 0.94
N MET A 161 5.43 20.05 1.10
CA MET A 161 5.58 18.96 2.05
C MET A 161 6.80 18.08 1.75
N PHE A 162 6.94 17.63 0.50
CA PHE A 162 8.08 16.80 0.10
C PHE A 162 9.41 17.52 0.29
N THR A 163 9.49 18.81 -0.06
CA THR A 163 10.72 19.60 0.09
C THR A 163 11.16 19.72 1.55
N LYS A 164 10.20 19.77 2.49
CA LYS A 164 10.47 19.81 3.92
C LYS A 164 10.89 18.45 4.48
N GLN A 165 10.28 17.36 4.00
CA GLN A 165 10.74 16.02 4.33
C GLN A 165 12.15 15.75 3.80
N ALA A 166 12.49 16.28 2.62
CA ALA A 166 13.84 16.21 2.06
C ALA A 166 14.89 16.93 2.93
N VAL A 167 14.55 18.05 3.58
CA VAL A 167 15.42 18.71 4.58
C VAL A 167 15.74 17.74 5.73
N CYS A 168 14.73 17.09 6.31
CA CYS A 168 14.93 16.13 7.42
C CYS A 168 15.83 14.96 7.00
N ALA A 169 15.55 14.38 5.83
CA ALA A 169 16.33 13.26 5.29
C ALA A 169 17.77 13.67 4.97
N TYR A 170 17.98 14.86 4.43
CA TYR A 170 19.30 15.39 4.11
C TYR A 170 20.13 15.63 5.38
N VAL A 171 19.54 16.24 6.41
CA VAL A 171 20.19 16.43 7.72
C VAL A 171 20.64 15.09 8.31
N ALA A 172 19.76 14.09 8.29
CA ALA A 172 20.09 12.75 8.80
C ALA A 172 21.18 12.08 7.96
N ARG A 173 21.09 12.14 6.63
CA ARG A 173 22.03 11.51 5.69
C ARG A 173 23.42 12.16 5.74
N MET A 174 23.49 13.49 5.84
CA MET A 174 24.73 14.26 5.76
C MET A 174 25.43 14.45 7.10
N ALA A 175 24.81 14.06 8.22
CA ALA A 175 25.40 14.12 9.55
C ALA A 175 26.80 13.50 9.61
N MET A 176 26.97 12.28 9.10
CA MET A 176 28.25 11.57 9.15
C MET A 176 29.28 12.11 8.13
N PRO A 177 28.94 12.35 6.85
CA PRO A 177 29.85 13.00 5.89
C PRO A 177 30.41 14.33 6.38
N PHE A 178 29.57 15.22 6.91
CA PHE A 178 30.00 16.52 7.43
C PHE A 178 30.83 16.38 8.71
N LEU A 179 30.43 15.49 9.62
CA LEU A 179 31.16 15.32 10.88
C LEU A 179 32.59 14.81 10.68
N LYS A 180 32.85 13.99 9.64
CA LYS A 180 34.21 13.59 9.25
C LYS A 180 35.14 14.75 8.91
N LYS A 181 34.58 15.89 8.50
CA LYS A 181 35.29 17.14 8.21
C LYS A 181 35.12 18.18 9.34
N GLY A 182 34.60 17.76 10.49
CA GLY A 182 34.40 18.63 11.65
C GLY A 182 33.20 19.57 11.54
N VAL A 183 32.26 19.33 10.63
CA VAL A 183 31.08 20.16 10.42
C VAL A 183 29.84 19.44 10.96
N ARG A 184 28.96 20.15 11.65
CA ARG A 184 27.69 19.63 12.16
C ARG A 184 26.55 20.12 11.28
N ILE A 185 25.50 19.32 11.14
CA ILE A 185 24.27 19.76 10.48
C ILE A 185 23.08 19.39 11.34
N ASN A 186 22.15 20.32 11.52
CA ASN A 186 20.92 20.13 12.26
C ASN A 186 19.79 20.90 11.57
N ALA A 187 18.56 20.59 11.92
CA ALA A 187 17.40 21.36 11.52
C ALA A 187 16.46 21.62 12.69
N ILE A 188 15.55 22.57 12.50
CA ILE A 188 14.38 22.72 13.37
C ILE A 188 13.09 22.48 12.59
N LEU A 189 12.08 22.05 13.35
CA LEU A 189 10.73 21.76 12.91
C LEU A 189 9.79 22.69 13.71
N PRO A 190 9.76 23.99 13.37
CA PRO A 190 8.99 24.98 14.11
C PRO A 190 7.50 24.77 13.97
N GLY A 191 6.78 25.07 15.06
CA GLY A 191 5.34 25.29 15.02
C GLY A 191 4.97 26.61 14.31
N PRO A 192 3.68 26.97 14.28
CA PRO A 192 3.22 28.25 13.75
C PRO A 192 4.03 29.42 14.30
N THR A 193 4.54 30.23 13.37
CA THR A 193 5.37 31.39 13.69
C THR A 193 4.79 32.60 12.98
N ASP A 194 4.59 33.70 13.71
CA ASP A 194 4.04 34.95 13.16
C ASP A 194 5.04 35.67 12.25
N THR A 195 5.15 35.18 11.03
CA THR A 195 5.99 35.71 9.95
C THR A 195 5.11 36.41 8.91
N PRO A 196 5.66 37.30 8.07
CA PRO A 196 4.93 37.87 6.93
C PRO A 196 4.24 36.80 6.07
N LEU A 197 4.97 35.73 5.73
CA LEU A 197 4.42 34.57 4.99
C LEU A 197 3.23 33.92 5.71
N ALA A 198 3.30 33.77 7.03
CA ALA A 198 2.21 33.20 7.82
C ALA A 198 0.99 34.14 7.92
N ARG A 199 1.20 35.46 7.95
CA ARG A 199 0.11 36.44 7.94
C ARG A 199 -0.63 36.48 6.61
N ASP A 200 0.11 36.37 5.51
CA ASP A 200 -0.47 36.29 4.16
C ASP A 200 -1.28 35.01 3.94
N ASN A 201 -1.10 34.02 4.82
CA ASN A 201 -1.80 32.73 4.82
C ASN A 201 -2.38 32.37 6.21
N ALA A 202 -2.91 33.37 6.92
CA ALA A 202 -3.26 33.28 8.34
C ALA A 202 -4.20 32.11 8.69
N ASP A 203 -5.21 31.87 7.85
CA ASP A 203 -6.21 30.81 8.06
C ASP A 203 -5.62 29.40 8.00
N SER A 204 -4.51 29.23 7.28
CA SER A 204 -3.82 27.93 7.14
C SER A 204 -2.69 27.76 8.14
N TRP A 205 -1.99 28.85 8.49
CA TRP A 205 -0.74 28.79 9.27
C TRP A 205 -0.90 29.26 10.72
N LEU A 206 -1.58 30.38 10.94
CA LEU A 206 -1.76 30.95 12.28
C LEU A 206 -2.95 30.32 13.02
N ALA A 207 -3.90 29.70 12.29
CA ALA A 207 -4.99 28.92 12.88
C ALA A 207 -4.56 27.50 13.33
N PHE A 208 -3.48 26.95 12.78
CA PHE A 208 -2.98 25.61 13.15
C PHE A 208 -2.66 25.56 14.64
N GLY A 209 -3.21 24.58 15.37
CA GLY A 209 -2.99 24.40 16.82
C GLY A 209 -3.48 25.58 17.69
N LYS A 210 -4.38 26.42 17.17
CA LYS A 210 -4.92 27.57 17.93
C LYS A 210 -5.71 27.11 19.16
N ASP A 211 -6.48 26.02 19.03
CA ASP A 211 -7.21 25.38 20.12
C ASP A 211 -6.28 24.97 21.27
N TYR A 212 -5.15 24.34 20.95
CA TYR A 212 -4.13 23.98 21.93
C TYR A 212 -3.54 25.22 22.61
N ARG A 213 -3.23 26.26 21.82
CA ARG A 213 -2.68 27.51 22.34
C ARG A 213 -3.64 28.24 23.28
N ASP A 214 -4.92 28.31 22.89
CA ASP A 214 -5.97 28.91 23.71
C ASP A 214 -6.12 28.14 25.04
N GLU A 215 -6.07 26.81 25.02
CA GLU A 215 -6.15 25.97 26.22
C GLU A 215 -4.90 26.04 27.09
N ALA A 216 -3.71 26.09 26.48
CA ALA A 216 -2.43 26.19 27.18
C ALA A 216 -2.12 27.62 27.67
N GLY A 217 -2.90 28.62 27.24
CA GLY A 217 -2.68 30.04 27.58
C GLY A 217 -1.39 30.61 27.00
N VAL A 218 -1.01 30.18 25.79
CA VAL A 218 0.21 30.63 25.10
C VAL A 218 -0.12 31.27 23.76
N GLU A 219 0.68 32.25 23.35
CA GLU A 219 0.51 32.94 22.07
C GLU A 219 1.26 32.23 20.93
N VAL A 220 0.98 32.62 19.69
CA VAL A 220 1.77 32.17 18.53
C VAL A 220 3.21 32.65 18.68
N SER A 221 4.19 31.79 18.38
CA SER A 221 5.60 32.16 18.52
C SER A 221 5.99 33.26 17.54
N THR A 222 6.85 34.16 18.00
CA THR A 222 7.51 35.14 17.15
C THR A 222 8.69 34.51 16.40
N PRO A 223 9.15 35.12 15.29
CA PRO A 223 10.35 34.67 14.60
C PRO A 223 11.60 34.64 15.50
N MET A 224 11.68 35.55 16.48
CA MET A 224 12.78 35.64 17.45
C MET A 224 12.82 34.42 18.38
N GLU A 225 11.67 34.00 18.90
CA GLU A 225 11.56 32.83 19.77
C GLU A 225 11.93 31.54 19.04
N GLN A 226 11.55 31.40 17.77
CA GLN A 226 11.81 30.20 16.97
C GLN A 226 13.20 30.18 16.33
N ALA A 227 13.84 31.33 16.12
CA ALA A 227 15.24 31.39 15.69
C ALA A 227 16.20 30.97 16.81
N GLY A 228 15.86 31.20 18.08
CA GLY A 228 16.70 30.86 19.24
C GLY A 228 17.19 29.41 19.28
N PRO A 229 16.32 28.39 19.19
CA PRO A 229 16.72 26.99 19.13
C PRO A 229 17.65 26.67 17.95
N LEU A 230 17.41 27.27 16.79
CA LEU A 230 18.27 27.08 15.62
C LEU A 230 19.67 27.67 15.85
N VAL A 231 19.74 28.88 16.43
CA VAL A 231 21.01 29.50 16.85
C VAL A 231 21.72 28.64 17.90
N TYR A 232 21.00 28.10 18.88
CA TYR A 232 21.59 27.18 19.86
C TYR A 232 22.23 25.96 19.20
N LEU A 233 21.51 25.28 18.28
CA LEU A 233 22.02 24.09 17.58
C LEU A 233 23.29 24.38 16.78
N CYS A 234 23.45 25.62 16.31
CA CYS A 234 24.63 26.07 15.57
C CYS A 234 25.75 26.64 16.46
N SER A 235 25.59 26.68 17.78
CA SER A 235 26.58 27.21 18.73
C SER A 235 27.53 26.12 19.23
N ASP A 236 28.61 26.51 19.95
CA ASP A 236 29.54 25.54 20.56
C ASP A 236 28.91 24.81 21.76
N ALA A 237 27.86 25.39 22.34
CA ALA A 237 27.05 24.77 23.39
C ALA A 237 26.37 23.48 22.91
N ALA A 238 26.11 23.37 21.60
CA ALA A 238 25.55 22.18 20.96
C ALA A 238 26.62 21.36 20.20
N SER A 239 27.91 21.50 20.53
CA SER A 239 29.03 20.84 19.82
C SER A 239 28.93 19.30 19.72
N VAL A 240 28.12 18.66 20.56
CA VAL A 240 27.86 17.20 20.52
C VAL A 240 26.60 16.82 19.71
N VAL A 241 25.87 17.80 19.18
CA VAL A 241 24.60 17.61 18.46
C VAL A 241 24.83 17.77 16.96
N SER A 242 24.59 16.69 16.23
CA SER A 242 24.63 16.62 14.76
C SER A 242 23.62 15.59 14.26
N GLY A 243 23.04 15.82 13.09
CA GLY A 243 22.04 14.96 12.47
C GLY A 243 20.65 15.02 13.09
N ILE A 244 20.38 16.01 13.95
CA ILE A 244 19.10 16.14 14.64
C ILE A 244 18.20 17.14 13.93
N THR A 245 16.94 16.77 13.75
CA THR A 245 15.85 17.70 13.48
C THR A 245 15.06 17.92 14.77
N LEU A 246 15.22 19.08 15.40
CA LEU A 246 14.58 19.42 16.66
C LEU A 246 13.19 20.01 16.42
N ILE A 247 12.16 19.37 16.96
CA ILE A 247 10.81 19.96 17.01
C ILE A 247 10.82 21.01 18.12
N THR A 248 10.44 22.25 17.82
CA THR A 248 10.50 23.38 18.79
C THR A 248 9.14 23.73 19.41
N ASP A 249 8.11 22.94 19.11
CA ASP A 249 6.78 22.95 19.75
C ASP A 249 6.32 21.52 20.12
N VAL A 250 7.17 20.83 20.91
CA VAL A 250 6.98 19.42 21.30
C VAL A 250 5.71 19.21 22.12
N GLY A 251 5.23 20.24 22.82
CA GLY A 251 4.03 20.16 23.66
C GLY A 251 2.78 19.83 22.86
N PHE A 252 2.52 20.53 21.75
CA PHE A 252 1.39 20.25 20.86
C PHE A 252 1.47 18.83 20.28
N THR A 253 2.63 18.45 19.76
CA THR A 253 2.82 17.14 19.12
C THR A 253 2.76 16.00 20.15
N SER A 254 3.41 16.15 21.30
CA SER A 254 3.49 15.09 22.31
C SER A 254 2.20 14.94 23.09
N SER A 255 1.45 16.02 23.32
CA SER A 255 0.12 15.96 23.94
C SER A 255 -0.87 15.23 23.02
N ALA A 256 -0.79 15.43 21.70
CA ALA A 256 -1.56 14.66 20.72
C ALA A 256 -1.20 13.16 20.72
N VAL A 257 0.10 12.83 20.80
CA VAL A 257 0.60 11.45 20.79
C VAL A 257 0.33 10.71 22.10
N SER A 258 0.31 11.42 23.21
CA SER A 258 0.06 10.87 24.55
C SER A 258 -1.41 10.94 24.98
N ASP A 259 -2.31 11.34 24.07
CA ASP A 259 -3.75 11.51 24.33
C ASP A 259 -4.10 12.57 25.40
N VAL A 260 -3.15 13.42 25.78
CA VAL A 260 -3.36 14.57 26.68
C VAL A 260 -4.14 15.68 25.98
N PHE A 261 -3.99 15.82 24.66
CA PHE A 261 -4.75 16.78 23.85
C PHE A 261 -5.32 16.10 22.58
N PRO A 262 -6.45 15.37 22.72
CA PRO A 262 -6.97 14.51 21.65
C PRO A 262 -7.39 15.23 20.36
N SER A 263 -7.78 16.50 20.40
CA SER A 263 -8.19 17.26 19.20
C SER A 263 -7.06 17.42 18.19
N ALA A 264 -5.80 17.44 18.64
CA ALA A 264 -4.63 17.50 17.78
C ALA A 264 -4.21 16.14 17.21
N LYS A 265 -4.79 15.02 17.69
CA LYS A 265 -4.33 13.66 17.37
C LYS A 265 -4.35 13.35 15.88
N MET A 266 -5.40 13.75 15.15
CA MET A 266 -5.41 13.60 13.69
C MET A 266 -4.31 14.33 13.01
N ILE A 267 -4.18 15.60 13.34
CA ILE A 267 -3.35 16.50 12.55
C ILE A 267 -1.91 16.05 12.76
N VAL A 268 -1.56 15.67 13.98
CA VAL A 268 -0.27 15.08 14.31
C VAL A 268 -0.08 13.70 13.69
N ASN A 269 -1.09 12.82 13.66
CA ASN A 269 -0.97 11.51 13.00
C ASN A 269 -0.82 11.62 11.47
N PHE A 270 -1.55 12.55 10.85
CA PHE A 270 -1.41 12.92 9.45
C PHE A 270 0.00 13.43 9.15
N LEU A 271 0.50 14.38 9.94
CA LEU A 271 1.85 14.92 9.79
C LEU A 271 2.95 13.89 10.09
N ARG A 272 2.70 12.88 10.94
CA ARG A 272 3.67 11.83 11.25
C ARG A 272 3.64 10.64 10.29
N GLY A 273 2.67 10.59 9.37
CA GLY A 273 2.42 9.40 8.56
C GLY A 273 2.05 8.15 9.37
N VAL A 274 1.72 8.30 10.66
CA VAL A 274 1.32 7.22 11.55
C VAL A 274 -0.21 7.18 11.57
N GLY A 275 -0.78 6.23 10.83
CA GLY A 275 -2.22 6.17 10.59
C GLY A 275 -2.61 7.08 9.43
N GLY A 276 -2.51 6.55 8.21
CA GLY A 276 -3.07 7.20 7.02
C GLY A 276 -4.59 7.27 7.13
N GLY A 277 -5.08 8.42 7.60
CA GLY A 277 -6.50 8.75 7.68
C GLY A 277 -6.74 9.86 8.70
N ALA A 278 -6.82 11.11 8.24
CA ALA A 278 -7.01 12.29 9.06
C ALA A 278 -8.38 12.27 9.84
N ALA A 279 -8.40 12.55 11.16
CA ALA A 279 -9.58 12.74 12.08
C ALA A 279 -9.62 13.98 13.09
N GLY A 280 -10.31 15.10 12.83
CA GLY A 280 -10.37 16.26 13.74
C GLY A 280 -11.01 17.48 13.05
N GLY A 281 -12.20 17.97 13.40
CA GLY A 281 -12.95 17.98 14.67
C GLY A 281 -12.87 19.42 15.24
N SER A 282 -13.92 20.19 15.55
CA SER A 282 -15.22 19.85 16.13
C SER A 282 -16.26 21.00 16.02
N SER A 283 -17.53 20.66 16.28
CA SER A 283 -18.61 21.52 16.80
C SER A 283 -19.32 22.56 15.90
N ASN A 284 -19.55 22.19 14.66
CA ASN A 284 -20.88 22.22 14.05
C ASN A 284 -20.82 21.09 13.04
N ALA A 285 -21.81 20.18 13.01
CA ALA A 285 -21.77 19.02 12.12
C ALA A 285 -21.32 19.47 10.73
N PRO A 286 -20.09 19.12 10.28
CA PRO A 286 -19.71 19.42 8.92
C PRO A 286 -20.63 18.52 8.12
N GLN A 287 -21.54 19.12 7.35
CA GLN A 287 -21.99 18.45 6.16
C GLN A 287 -20.70 18.03 5.47
N VAL A 288 -20.43 16.72 5.47
CA VAL A 288 -19.53 16.11 4.50
C VAL A 288 -19.90 16.80 3.20
N GLN A 289 -18.98 17.55 2.61
CA GLN A 289 -19.20 18.10 1.28
C GLN A 289 -19.43 16.87 0.40
N ARG A 290 -20.71 16.49 0.25
CA ARG A 290 -21.21 15.86 -0.94
C ARG A 290 -20.73 16.80 -2.00
N SER A 291 -19.66 16.40 -2.69
CA SER A 291 -19.26 17.02 -3.94
C SER A 291 -20.54 17.09 -4.77
N THR A 292 -21.15 18.26 -4.80
CA THR A 292 -21.98 18.62 -5.94
C THR A 292 -20.97 18.64 -7.05
N ALA A 293 -20.99 17.59 -7.88
CA ALA A 293 -20.38 17.64 -9.20
C ALA A 293 -21.01 18.85 -9.90
N THR A 294 -20.39 20.01 -9.74
CA THR A 294 -20.53 21.12 -10.66
C THR A 294 -20.23 20.54 -12.01
N LYS A 295 -21.13 20.72 -12.99
CA LYS A 295 -20.90 20.43 -14.40
C LYS A 295 -19.55 21.02 -14.81
N ALA A 296 -18.51 20.21 -14.71
CA ALA A 296 -17.12 20.48 -15.04
C ALA A 296 -16.57 19.15 -15.53
N ASP A 297 -15.80 19.23 -16.60
CA ASP A 297 -15.48 18.14 -17.53
C ASP A 297 -15.22 16.77 -16.89
N LYS A 298 -15.69 15.72 -17.57
CA LYS A 298 -15.38 14.32 -17.21
C LYS A 298 -13.87 14.22 -16.95
N PRO A 299 -13.42 13.70 -15.79
CA PRO A 299 -12.01 13.51 -15.55
C PRO A 299 -11.45 12.67 -16.69
N LYS A 300 -10.45 13.21 -17.39
CA LYS A 300 -9.84 12.52 -18.52
C LYS A 300 -9.08 11.31 -17.96
N LEU A 301 -9.63 10.12 -18.15
CA LEU A 301 -8.96 8.88 -17.75
C LEU A 301 -7.56 8.84 -18.41
N PRO A 302 -6.53 8.37 -17.69
CA PRO A 302 -5.25 8.06 -18.29
C PRO A 302 -5.45 7.13 -19.49
N GLU A 303 -4.77 7.44 -20.58
CA GLU A 303 -4.82 6.58 -21.77
C GLU A 303 -4.05 5.29 -21.47
N VAL A 304 -4.68 4.14 -21.75
CA VAL A 304 -4.09 2.81 -21.55
C VAL A 304 -4.13 2.04 -22.87
N ASN A 305 -3.14 1.18 -23.10
CA ASN A 305 -3.05 0.35 -24.30
C ASN A 305 -3.11 -1.15 -23.94
N PRO A 306 -4.29 -1.65 -23.54
CA PRO A 306 -4.45 -3.03 -23.10
C PRO A 306 -4.20 -4.02 -24.24
N GLU A 307 -3.60 -5.17 -23.93
CA GLU A 307 -3.58 -6.29 -24.87
C GLU A 307 -4.99 -6.85 -25.01
N THR A 308 -5.50 -6.91 -26.25
CA THR A 308 -6.86 -7.34 -26.55
C THR A 308 -6.92 -8.81 -26.99
N ARG A 309 -5.79 -9.41 -27.35
CA ARG A 309 -5.68 -10.78 -27.85
C ARG A 309 -5.45 -11.78 -26.74
N MET A 310 -5.76 -13.03 -27.03
CA MET A 310 -5.44 -14.19 -26.20
C MET A 310 -4.00 -14.63 -26.40
N LEU A 311 -3.44 -15.35 -25.43
CA LEU A 311 -2.20 -16.11 -25.62
C LEU A 311 -2.54 -17.58 -25.82
N ILE A 312 -2.28 -18.12 -27.01
CA ILE A 312 -2.44 -19.56 -27.28
C ILE A 312 -1.20 -20.06 -28.01
N ASP A 313 -0.59 -21.10 -27.46
CA ASP A 313 0.56 -21.76 -28.06
C ASP A 313 1.73 -20.82 -28.39
N GLY A 314 2.05 -19.92 -27.44
CA GLY A 314 3.14 -18.94 -27.57
C GLY A 314 2.86 -17.79 -28.53
N LYS A 315 1.62 -17.63 -29.02
CA LYS A 315 1.23 -16.57 -29.94
C LYS A 315 0.06 -15.75 -29.41
N LEU A 316 0.12 -14.44 -29.65
CA LEU A 316 -1.01 -13.54 -29.43
C LEU A 316 -2.00 -13.68 -30.59
N VAL A 317 -3.22 -14.11 -30.29
CA VAL A 317 -4.24 -14.49 -31.28
C VAL A 317 -5.61 -13.89 -30.96
N GLU A 318 -6.34 -13.54 -32.00
CA GLU A 318 -7.78 -13.27 -31.91
C GLU A 318 -8.57 -14.57 -31.68
N ALA A 319 -9.84 -14.43 -31.33
CA ALA A 319 -10.77 -15.57 -31.33
C ALA A 319 -10.86 -16.17 -32.75
N GLU A 320 -11.04 -17.50 -32.85
CA GLU A 320 -11.09 -18.18 -34.16
C GLU A 320 -12.18 -17.63 -35.09
N ASN A 321 -13.29 -17.17 -34.52
CA ASN A 321 -14.41 -16.57 -35.25
C ASN A 321 -14.33 -15.02 -35.35
N GLY A 322 -13.25 -14.41 -34.84
CA GLY A 322 -13.06 -12.95 -34.79
C GLY A 322 -13.96 -12.20 -33.81
N ALA A 323 -14.66 -12.91 -32.90
CA ALA A 323 -15.52 -12.27 -31.92
C ALA A 323 -14.73 -11.54 -30.83
N THR A 324 -15.30 -10.44 -30.33
CA THR A 324 -14.79 -9.66 -29.21
C THR A 324 -15.93 -9.28 -28.27
N PHE A 325 -15.59 -8.93 -27.02
CA PHE A 325 -16.52 -8.39 -26.04
C PHE A 325 -15.95 -7.13 -25.36
N ASN A 326 -16.83 -6.26 -24.86
CA ASN A 326 -16.45 -4.98 -24.28
C ASN A 326 -15.95 -5.13 -22.84
N ASN A 327 -14.90 -4.39 -22.50
CA ASN A 327 -14.48 -4.13 -21.12
C ASN A 327 -15.11 -2.79 -20.66
N ILE A 328 -15.68 -2.75 -19.46
CA ILE A 328 -16.47 -1.63 -18.95
C ILE A 328 -15.79 -1.05 -17.73
N ASN A 329 -15.65 0.27 -17.68
CA ASN A 329 -15.17 0.94 -16.48
C ASN A 329 -16.30 1.06 -15.45
N PRO A 330 -16.18 0.45 -14.26
CA PRO A 330 -17.26 0.45 -13.26
C PRO A 330 -17.51 1.81 -12.61
N ALA A 331 -16.57 2.76 -12.70
CA ALA A 331 -16.71 4.10 -12.15
C ALA A 331 -17.51 5.02 -13.08
N THR A 332 -17.48 4.77 -14.39
CA THR A 332 -18.09 5.63 -15.41
C THR A 332 -19.20 4.96 -16.22
N GLU A 333 -19.28 3.63 -16.18
CA GLU A 333 -20.16 2.76 -17.00
C GLU A 333 -19.81 2.77 -18.50
N GLU A 334 -18.68 3.36 -18.88
CA GLU A 334 -18.24 3.50 -20.27
C GLU A 334 -17.45 2.28 -20.75
N VAL A 335 -17.53 1.98 -22.05
CA VAL A 335 -16.67 0.99 -22.70
C VAL A 335 -15.26 1.57 -22.80
N ILE A 336 -14.29 0.90 -22.18
CA ILE A 336 -12.87 1.31 -22.18
C ILE A 336 -12.02 0.56 -23.21
N GLY A 337 -12.55 -0.51 -23.78
CA GLY A 337 -11.95 -1.23 -24.90
C GLY A 337 -12.63 -2.58 -25.11
N ALA A 338 -12.03 -3.44 -25.92
CA ALA A 338 -12.56 -4.77 -26.24
C ALA A 338 -11.48 -5.84 -26.08
N VAL A 339 -11.90 -7.10 -25.95
CA VAL A 339 -11.03 -8.26 -25.80
C VAL A 339 -11.59 -9.42 -26.62
N ALA A 340 -10.72 -10.27 -27.18
CA ALA A 340 -11.10 -11.46 -27.91
C ALA A 340 -12.05 -12.36 -27.10
N ASP A 341 -13.14 -12.81 -27.73
CA ASP A 341 -14.16 -13.66 -27.12
C ASP A 341 -13.98 -15.11 -27.58
N ALA A 342 -13.27 -15.90 -26.78
CA ALA A 342 -12.92 -17.27 -27.11
C ALA A 342 -14.16 -18.15 -27.35
N THR A 343 -14.05 -18.97 -28.38
CA THR A 343 -14.95 -20.10 -28.60
C THR A 343 -14.47 -21.33 -27.83
N ARG A 344 -15.32 -22.36 -27.74
CA ARG A 344 -14.92 -23.67 -27.21
C ARG A 344 -13.72 -24.26 -27.96
N ALA A 345 -13.58 -24.00 -29.27
CA ALA A 345 -12.46 -24.48 -30.07
C ALA A 345 -11.15 -23.80 -29.65
N ASP A 346 -11.16 -22.50 -29.36
CA ASP A 346 -10.01 -21.78 -28.80
C ASP A 346 -9.53 -22.39 -27.49
N MET A 347 -10.46 -22.66 -26.56
CA MET A 347 -10.15 -23.34 -25.30
C MET A 347 -9.57 -24.74 -25.52
N GLN A 348 -10.08 -25.51 -26.47
CA GLN A 348 -9.53 -26.83 -26.82
C GLN A 348 -8.12 -26.73 -27.39
N ARG A 349 -7.83 -25.73 -28.23
CA ARG A 349 -6.48 -25.46 -28.74
C ARG A 349 -5.50 -25.13 -27.61
N ALA A 350 -5.91 -24.30 -26.65
CA ALA A 350 -5.10 -23.96 -25.48
C ALA A 350 -4.80 -25.19 -24.60
N ILE A 351 -5.81 -26.04 -24.33
CA ILE A 351 -5.61 -27.29 -23.57
C ILE A 351 -4.65 -28.23 -24.31
N ALA A 352 -4.82 -28.39 -25.62
CA ALA A 352 -3.94 -29.25 -26.42
C ALA A 352 -2.49 -28.74 -26.43
N ALA A 353 -2.29 -27.41 -26.54
CA ALA A 353 -0.96 -26.80 -26.48
C ALA A 353 -0.31 -27.01 -25.11
N ALA A 354 -1.04 -26.80 -24.01
CA ALA A 354 -0.55 -27.04 -22.65
C ALA A 354 -0.17 -28.51 -22.43
N ARG A 355 -0.98 -29.44 -22.91
CA ARG A 355 -0.74 -30.88 -22.77
C ARG A 355 0.52 -31.30 -23.53
N ARG A 356 0.64 -30.88 -24.79
CA ARG A 356 1.81 -31.12 -25.63
C ARG A 356 3.08 -30.53 -25.03
N ALA A 357 3.02 -29.27 -24.57
CA ALA A 357 4.19 -28.61 -23.97
C ALA A 357 4.70 -29.35 -22.73
N PHE A 358 3.81 -29.87 -21.88
CA PHE A 358 4.24 -30.63 -20.71
C PHE A 358 4.85 -32.00 -21.05
N ASP A 359 4.28 -32.72 -22.03
CA ASP A 359 4.71 -34.08 -22.39
C ASP A 359 5.96 -34.12 -23.28
N GLU A 360 6.07 -33.19 -24.23
CA GLU A 360 7.01 -33.28 -25.35
C GLU A 360 8.21 -32.33 -25.22
N THR A 361 8.20 -31.44 -24.22
CA THR A 361 9.34 -30.55 -23.92
C THR A 361 10.01 -30.92 -22.60
N ASP A 362 11.16 -30.33 -22.31
CA ASP A 362 11.85 -30.53 -21.04
C ASP A 362 11.31 -29.63 -19.91
N TRP A 363 10.31 -28.77 -20.15
CA TRP A 363 9.76 -27.80 -19.19
C TRP A 363 9.51 -28.40 -17.81
N SER A 364 8.81 -29.53 -17.75
CA SER A 364 8.42 -30.19 -16.49
C SER A 364 9.62 -30.67 -15.66
N THR A 365 10.77 -30.92 -16.31
CA THR A 365 11.97 -31.46 -15.66
C THR A 365 13.13 -30.45 -15.52
N ASN A 366 13.17 -29.41 -16.36
CA ASN A 366 14.27 -28.44 -16.40
C ASN A 366 14.06 -27.25 -15.44
N ARG A 367 14.34 -27.47 -14.15
CA ARG A 367 14.11 -26.46 -13.09
C ARG A 367 14.84 -25.14 -13.31
N ASP A 368 16.10 -25.18 -13.76
CA ASP A 368 16.91 -23.98 -13.94
C ASP A 368 16.34 -23.09 -15.05
N PHE A 369 15.88 -23.71 -16.15
CA PHE A 369 15.23 -22.99 -17.24
C PHE A 369 13.89 -22.38 -16.81
N ARG A 370 13.07 -23.12 -16.05
CA ARG A 370 11.82 -22.57 -15.50
C ARG A 370 12.06 -21.36 -14.60
N LYS A 371 13.07 -21.44 -13.73
CA LYS A 371 13.43 -20.35 -12.83
C LYS A 371 13.86 -19.11 -13.61
N LYS A 372 14.68 -19.29 -14.64
CA LYS A 372 15.07 -18.20 -15.57
C LYS A 372 13.84 -17.53 -16.18
N CYS A 373 12.88 -18.32 -16.70
CA CYS A 373 11.66 -17.80 -17.32
C CYS A 373 10.79 -17.02 -16.33
N LEU A 374 10.66 -17.50 -15.08
CA LEU A 374 9.90 -16.79 -14.05
C LEU A 374 10.55 -15.48 -13.61
N ILE A 375 11.89 -15.43 -13.58
CA ILE A 375 12.64 -14.19 -13.35
C ILE A 375 12.38 -13.20 -14.49
N GLN A 376 12.45 -13.64 -15.75
CA GLN A 376 12.11 -12.81 -16.90
C GLN A 376 10.68 -12.27 -16.83
N LEU A 377 9.71 -13.13 -16.48
CA LEU A 377 8.31 -12.73 -16.32
C LEU A 377 8.15 -11.66 -15.24
N ARG A 378 8.77 -11.86 -14.07
CA ARG A 378 8.77 -10.88 -12.98
C ARG A 378 9.35 -9.54 -13.43
N ASP A 379 10.56 -9.55 -13.98
CA ASP A 379 11.29 -8.34 -14.34
C ASP A 379 10.53 -7.55 -15.42
N ALA A 380 9.96 -8.24 -16.40
CA ALA A 380 9.18 -7.63 -17.46
C ALA A 380 7.84 -7.05 -16.99
N ILE A 381 7.14 -7.71 -16.04
CA ILE A 381 5.94 -7.12 -15.43
C ILE A 381 6.33 -5.89 -14.59
N MET A 382 7.42 -5.95 -13.83
CA MET A 382 7.90 -4.81 -13.02
C MET A 382 8.24 -3.58 -13.87
N GLU A 383 8.78 -3.78 -15.07
CA GLU A 383 9.10 -2.73 -16.04
C GLU A 383 7.84 -1.99 -16.54
N GLU A 384 6.74 -2.72 -16.74
CA GLU A 384 5.47 -2.19 -17.28
C GLU A 384 4.36 -2.04 -16.24
N ARG A 385 4.70 -2.13 -14.95
CA ARG A 385 3.72 -2.20 -13.85
C ARG A 385 2.81 -0.98 -13.75
N GLU A 386 3.28 0.20 -14.15
CA GLU A 386 2.48 1.43 -14.05
C GLU A 386 1.38 1.46 -15.11
N GLU A 387 1.62 0.88 -16.29
CA GLU A 387 0.56 0.70 -17.28
C GLU A 387 -0.49 -0.30 -16.77
N LEU A 388 -0.03 -1.44 -16.22
CA LEU A 388 -0.92 -2.42 -15.59
C LEU A 388 -1.71 -1.80 -14.43
N ARG A 389 -1.12 -0.89 -13.66
CA ARG A 389 -1.79 -0.16 -12.57
C ARG A 389 -3.00 0.63 -13.09
N GLU A 390 -2.82 1.38 -14.17
CA GLU A 390 -3.91 2.14 -14.77
C GLU A 390 -4.99 1.23 -15.37
N GLN A 391 -4.59 0.13 -16.01
CA GLN A 391 -5.54 -0.87 -16.51
C GLN A 391 -6.38 -1.46 -15.36
N LEU A 392 -5.75 -1.83 -14.25
CA LEU A 392 -6.43 -2.38 -13.07
C LEU A 392 -7.43 -1.40 -12.46
N ILE A 393 -7.05 -0.13 -12.30
CA ILE A 393 -7.95 0.89 -11.74
C ILE A 393 -9.17 1.07 -12.65
N GLN A 394 -8.95 1.10 -13.97
CA GLN A 394 -10.02 1.32 -14.94
C GLN A 394 -10.94 0.11 -15.12
N GLU A 395 -10.44 -1.13 -15.13
CA GLU A 395 -11.28 -2.32 -15.32
C GLU A 395 -11.92 -2.82 -14.02
N ALA A 396 -11.18 -2.83 -12.90
CA ALA A 396 -11.69 -3.37 -11.64
C ALA A 396 -12.37 -2.30 -10.77
N GLY A 397 -12.17 -1.01 -11.06
CA GLY A 397 -12.60 0.09 -10.19
C GLY A 397 -11.86 0.09 -8.85
N CYS A 398 -10.68 -0.53 -8.79
CA CYS A 398 -9.91 -0.59 -7.56
C CYS A 398 -9.27 0.77 -7.25
N PRO A 399 -9.31 1.23 -5.99
CA PRO A 399 -8.68 2.50 -5.65
C PRO A 399 -7.18 2.47 -5.90
N ARG A 400 -6.60 3.57 -6.38
CA ARG A 400 -5.15 3.70 -6.59
C ARG A 400 -4.35 3.30 -5.36
N MET A 401 -4.80 3.65 -4.15
CA MET A 401 -4.10 3.27 -2.92
C MET A 401 -3.99 1.74 -2.70
N SER A 402 -4.86 0.94 -3.33
CA SER A 402 -4.81 -0.52 -3.22
C SER A 402 -3.81 -1.16 -4.17
N THR A 403 -3.44 -0.47 -5.26
CA THR A 403 -2.44 -0.95 -6.23
C THR A 403 -1.03 -0.86 -5.71
N VAL A 404 -0.73 0.10 -4.82
CA VAL A 404 0.57 0.13 -4.12
C VAL A 404 0.72 -0.96 -3.05
N ARG A 405 -0.27 -1.84 -2.94
CA ARG A 405 -0.33 -2.99 -2.03
C ARG A 405 -0.98 -4.20 -2.72
N GLN A 406 -2.15 -4.65 -2.24
CA GLN A 406 -2.72 -5.96 -2.57
C GLN A 406 -3.14 -6.14 -4.03
N GLN A 407 -3.50 -5.08 -4.75
CA GLN A 407 -3.93 -5.21 -6.15
C GLN A 407 -2.76 -5.45 -7.11
N LEU A 408 -1.54 -5.00 -6.78
CA LEU A 408 -0.40 -5.05 -7.69
C LEU A 408 0.94 -5.24 -6.95
N ASP A 409 1.45 -4.21 -6.27
CA ASP A 409 2.85 -4.20 -5.84
C ASP A 409 3.21 -5.29 -4.81
N ALA A 410 2.29 -5.68 -3.93
CA ALA A 410 2.51 -6.78 -3.00
C ALA A 410 2.62 -8.14 -3.70
N SER A 411 2.10 -8.27 -4.93
CA SER A 411 2.15 -9.53 -5.68
C SER A 411 3.55 -9.87 -6.16
N PHE A 412 4.47 -8.91 -6.32
CA PHE A 412 5.85 -9.21 -6.72
C PHE A 412 6.59 -10.08 -5.67
N PRO A 413 6.72 -9.63 -4.41
CA PRO A 413 7.35 -10.46 -3.39
C PRO A 413 6.52 -11.71 -3.06
N GLU A 414 5.18 -11.62 -3.06
CA GLU A 414 4.30 -12.71 -2.63
C GLU A 414 4.13 -13.82 -3.68
N ALA A 415 3.80 -13.45 -4.91
CA ALA A 415 3.46 -14.39 -5.96
C ALA A 415 4.66 -14.80 -6.81
N LEU A 416 5.68 -13.95 -6.98
CA LEU A 416 6.80 -14.23 -7.90
C LEU A 416 8.08 -14.59 -7.14
N ASP A 417 8.61 -13.68 -6.31
CA ASP A 417 9.91 -13.90 -5.67
C ASP A 417 9.91 -15.09 -4.73
N TYR A 418 8.83 -15.27 -3.96
CA TYR A 418 8.74 -16.38 -3.02
C TYR A 418 8.79 -17.76 -3.69
N PRO A 419 7.93 -18.11 -4.68
CA PRO A 419 8.05 -19.41 -5.35
C PRO A 419 9.34 -19.57 -6.15
N ILE A 420 9.87 -18.50 -6.77
CA ILE A 420 11.19 -18.53 -7.44
C ILE A 420 12.28 -18.94 -6.45
N GLY A 421 12.31 -18.33 -5.26
CA GLY A 421 13.25 -18.70 -4.21
C GLY A 421 12.95 -20.08 -3.61
N LEU A 422 11.68 -20.46 -3.51
CA LEU A 422 11.27 -21.75 -2.96
C LEU A 422 11.80 -22.91 -3.81
N MET A 423 11.86 -22.75 -5.14
CA MET A 423 12.43 -23.75 -6.05
C MET A 423 13.83 -24.23 -5.64
N ASP A 424 14.67 -23.36 -5.07
CA ASP A 424 16.05 -23.67 -4.67
C ASP A 424 16.13 -24.50 -3.39
N ARG A 425 15.21 -24.23 -2.45
CA ARG A 425 15.24 -24.78 -1.08
C ARG A 425 14.19 -25.86 -0.83
N PHE A 426 13.28 -26.09 -1.78
CA PHE A 426 12.24 -27.09 -1.66
C PHE A 426 12.82 -28.50 -1.76
N ASP A 427 12.40 -29.40 -0.88
CA ASP A 427 12.81 -30.80 -0.87
C ASP A 427 12.10 -31.58 -2.00
N TRP A 428 12.61 -31.45 -3.22
CA TRP A 428 12.10 -32.17 -4.39
C TRP A 428 12.28 -33.69 -4.29
N GLU A 429 13.30 -34.11 -3.54
CA GLU A 429 13.60 -35.50 -3.27
C GLU A 429 13.87 -35.68 -1.76
N VAL A 430 13.14 -36.59 -1.11
CA VAL A 430 13.30 -36.87 0.32
C VAL A 430 13.76 -38.31 0.50
N GLU A 431 14.96 -38.50 1.03
CA GLU A 431 15.44 -39.83 1.41
C GLU A 431 14.69 -40.33 2.65
N LEU A 432 14.23 -41.56 2.58
CA LEU A 432 13.62 -42.24 3.71
C LEU A 432 14.62 -43.23 4.32
N PRO A 433 14.49 -43.57 5.61
CA PRO A 433 15.29 -44.64 6.20
C PRO A 433 15.16 -45.93 5.39
N ASP A 434 16.17 -46.79 5.41
CA ASP A 434 16.08 -48.10 4.76
C ASP A 434 14.87 -48.89 5.29
N GLY A 435 14.18 -49.56 4.38
CA GLY A 435 13.04 -50.41 4.67
C GLY A 435 13.39 -51.89 4.49
N LYS A 436 12.45 -52.74 4.88
CA LYS A 436 12.48 -54.16 4.51
C LYS A 436 11.35 -54.44 3.53
N GLY A 437 11.66 -55.14 2.45
CA GLY A 437 10.65 -55.64 1.53
C GLY A 437 9.85 -56.80 2.13
N SER A 438 8.91 -57.33 1.35
CA SER A 438 7.99 -58.38 1.80
C SER A 438 8.68 -59.67 2.26
N GLN A 439 9.90 -59.94 1.79
CA GLN A 439 10.70 -61.12 2.15
C GLN A 439 11.85 -60.77 3.12
N GLY A 440 11.84 -59.58 3.71
CA GLY A 440 12.84 -59.13 4.70
C GLY A 440 14.14 -58.57 4.11
N GLU A 441 14.24 -58.47 2.79
CA GLU A 441 15.37 -57.88 2.07
C GLU A 441 15.48 -56.36 2.30
N PRO A 442 16.70 -55.83 2.50
CA PRO A 442 16.89 -54.39 2.71
C PRO A 442 16.67 -53.61 1.42
N ASN A 443 15.86 -52.55 1.49
CA ASN A 443 15.56 -51.66 0.37
C ASN A 443 15.85 -50.20 0.76
N ALA A 444 16.57 -49.48 -0.10
CA ALA A 444 16.67 -48.04 -0.03
C ALA A 444 15.34 -47.44 -0.53
N ARG A 445 14.96 -46.28 -0.01
CA ARG A 445 13.65 -45.68 -0.24
C ARG A 445 13.77 -44.17 -0.38
N ARG A 446 13.04 -43.61 -1.35
CA ARG A 446 13.01 -42.17 -1.62
C ARG A 446 11.61 -41.73 -2.03
N ILE A 447 11.29 -40.46 -1.76
CA ILE A 447 10.10 -39.78 -2.27
C ILE A 447 10.55 -38.75 -3.30
N TRP A 448 9.84 -38.65 -4.42
CA TRP A 448 9.97 -37.61 -5.44
C TRP A 448 8.71 -36.74 -5.47
N LYS A 449 8.92 -35.44 -5.71
CA LYS A 449 7.87 -34.46 -5.97
C LYS A 449 7.89 -34.09 -7.45
N GLU A 450 6.83 -34.45 -8.16
CA GLU A 450 6.72 -34.25 -9.62
C GLU A 450 5.57 -33.28 -9.93
N PRO A 451 5.65 -32.45 -10.98
CA PRO A 451 4.52 -31.63 -11.37
C PRO A 451 3.32 -32.50 -11.76
N MET A 452 2.11 -32.01 -11.47
CA MET A 452 0.86 -32.71 -11.75
C MET A 452 0.56 -32.85 -13.25
N GLY A 453 0.89 -31.85 -14.07
CA GLY A 453 0.53 -31.82 -15.49
C GLY A 453 0.04 -30.45 -15.97
N VAL A 454 -1.13 -30.44 -16.59
CA VAL A 454 -1.82 -29.25 -17.08
C VAL A 454 -2.75 -28.69 -15.98
N VAL A 455 -2.56 -27.43 -15.64
CA VAL A 455 -3.40 -26.69 -14.67
C VAL A 455 -4.40 -25.82 -15.43
N GLY A 456 -5.70 -26.04 -15.18
CA GLY A 456 -6.75 -25.08 -15.54
C GLY A 456 -6.93 -24.07 -14.42
N ALA A 457 -6.48 -22.82 -14.63
CA ALA A 457 -6.61 -21.74 -13.66
C ALA A 457 -7.77 -20.82 -14.03
N ILE A 458 -8.77 -20.71 -13.15
CA ILE A 458 -9.95 -19.85 -13.35
C ILE A 458 -9.96 -18.82 -12.21
N VAL A 459 -9.92 -17.53 -12.55
CA VAL A 459 -9.69 -16.43 -11.59
C VAL A 459 -10.85 -15.41 -11.55
N PRO A 460 -11.08 -14.77 -10.40
CA PRO A 460 -12.16 -13.82 -10.20
C PRO A 460 -11.74 -12.42 -10.69
N TRP A 461 -12.64 -11.47 -10.53
CA TRP A 461 -12.48 -10.09 -11.00
C TRP A 461 -12.00 -9.10 -9.92
N ASN A 462 -12.00 -9.48 -8.64
CA ASN A 462 -11.86 -8.53 -7.54
C ASN A 462 -10.40 -8.16 -7.23
N PHE A 463 -9.47 -9.11 -7.36
CA PHE A 463 -8.02 -8.86 -7.33
C PHE A 463 -7.40 -9.52 -8.56
N PRO A 464 -7.70 -9.01 -9.77
CA PRO A 464 -7.59 -9.81 -10.98
C PRO A 464 -6.13 -10.12 -11.36
N PHE A 465 -5.21 -9.19 -11.13
CA PHE A 465 -3.77 -9.46 -11.29
C PHE A 465 -3.22 -10.36 -10.18
N GLU A 466 -3.42 -9.99 -8.91
CA GLU A 466 -2.87 -10.72 -7.75
C GLU A 466 -3.26 -12.21 -7.79
N VAL A 467 -4.54 -12.54 -7.97
CA VAL A 467 -5.00 -13.94 -8.00
C VAL A 467 -4.47 -14.66 -9.24
N ALA A 468 -4.39 -13.99 -10.40
CA ALA A 468 -3.85 -14.59 -11.62
C ALA A 468 -2.37 -14.93 -11.47
N ILE A 469 -1.55 -13.97 -11.05
CA ILE A 469 -0.10 -14.14 -10.99
C ILE A 469 0.30 -15.13 -9.90
N ASN A 470 -0.43 -15.18 -8.77
CA ASN A 470 -0.22 -16.22 -7.75
C ASN A 470 -0.42 -17.63 -8.28
N LYS A 471 -1.45 -17.87 -9.11
CA LYS A 471 -1.67 -19.17 -9.73
C LYS A 471 -0.64 -19.49 -10.80
N VAL A 472 -0.34 -18.53 -11.66
CA VAL A 472 0.65 -18.67 -12.75
C VAL A 472 2.01 -19.04 -12.18
N ALA A 473 2.53 -18.23 -11.25
CA ALA A 473 3.88 -18.41 -10.73
C ALA A 473 4.05 -19.73 -9.98
N GLN A 474 3.11 -20.12 -9.11
CA GLN A 474 3.20 -21.38 -8.36
C GLN A 474 3.10 -22.61 -9.28
N ALA A 475 2.17 -22.60 -10.26
CA ALA A 475 2.02 -23.70 -11.20
C ALA A 475 3.25 -23.86 -12.11
N LEU A 476 3.77 -22.75 -12.65
CA LEU A 476 4.96 -22.77 -13.50
C LEU A 476 6.22 -23.15 -12.70
N ALA A 477 6.40 -22.64 -11.48
CA ALA A 477 7.55 -22.97 -10.64
C ALA A 477 7.63 -24.47 -10.33
N THR A 478 6.47 -25.08 -10.07
CA THR A 478 6.35 -26.52 -9.81
C THR A 478 6.59 -27.40 -11.05
N GLY A 479 6.57 -26.83 -12.26
CA GLY A 479 6.82 -27.53 -13.52
C GLY A 479 5.56 -27.86 -14.33
N ASN A 480 4.41 -27.33 -13.94
CA ASN A 480 3.16 -27.52 -14.65
C ASN A 480 3.07 -26.60 -15.88
N THR A 481 2.21 -26.94 -16.83
CA THR A 481 1.74 -26.01 -17.86
C THR A 481 0.35 -25.50 -17.47
N LEU A 482 -0.08 -24.36 -17.99
CA LEU A 482 -1.25 -23.66 -17.49
C LEU A 482 -2.13 -23.05 -18.58
N VAL A 483 -3.45 -23.17 -18.40
CA VAL A 483 -4.48 -22.44 -19.15
C VAL A 483 -5.21 -21.52 -18.18
N LEU A 484 -5.00 -20.21 -18.31
CA LEU A 484 -5.60 -19.15 -17.50
C LEU A 484 -6.89 -18.64 -18.16
N LYS A 485 -7.99 -18.66 -17.40
CA LYS A 485 -9.27 -18.03 -17.79
C LYS A 485 -9.62 -16.93 -16.78
N PRO A 486 -9.51 -15.64 -17.15
CA PRO A 486 -9.94 -14.54 -16.30
C PRO A 486 -11.46 -14.40 -16.25
N ALA A 487 -11.96 -13.64 -15.29
CA ALA A 487 -13.34 -13.16 -15.30
C ALA A 487 -13.53 -12.15 -16.46
N PRO A 488 -14.70 -12.14 -17.13
CA PRO A 488 -14.98 -11.22 -18.22
C PRO A 488 -15.07 -9.76 -17.78
N ASP A 489 -15.31 -9.49 -16.50
CA ASP A 489 -15.37 -8.12 -15.97
C ASP A 489 -13.98 -7.46 -15.90
N THR A 490 -12.89 -8.24 -15.84
CA THR A 490 -11.50 -7.73 -15.69
C THR A 490 -10.49 -8.56 -16.51
N PRO A 491 -10.61 -8.61 -17.84
CA PRO A 491 -9.79 -9.47 -18.68
C PRO A 491 -8.36 -8.96 -18.92
N TRP A 492 -8.08 -7.66 -18.78
CA TRP A 492 -6.84 -7.04 -19.27
C TRP A 492 -5.62 -7.43 -18.46
N SER A 493 -5.74 -7.56 -17.14
CA SER A 493 -4.63 -8.06 -16.31
C SER A 493 -4.09 -9.43 -16.77
N ALA A 494 -4.97 -10.33 -17.25
CA ALA A 494 -4.56 -11.64 -17.74
C ALA A 494 -3.98 -11.60 -19.16
N THR A 495 -4.56 -10.80 -20.07
CA THR A 495 -3.99 -10.63 -21.42
C THR A 495 -2.66 -9.89 -21.37
N PHE A 496 -2.48 -8.96 -20.43
CA PHE A 496 -1.20 -8.35 -20.10
C PHE A 496 -0.15 -9.40 -19.72
N ILE A 497 -0.45 -10.31 -18.78
CA ILE A 497 0.45 -11.43 -18.43
C ILE A 497 0.77 -12.28 -19.67
N GLY A 498 -0.22 -12.54 -20.52
CA GLY A 498 -0.06 -13.26 -21.78
C GLY A 498 0.89 -12.56 -22.76
N ARG A 499 0.74 -11.24 -22.96
CA ARG A 499 1.63 -10.42 -23.80
C ARG A 499 3.05 -10.45 -23.27
N ILE A 500 3.26 -10.18 -21.98
CA ILE A 500 4.59 -10.18 -21.38
C ILE A 500 5.26 -11.55 -21.55
N ALA A 501 4.53 -12.65 -21.30
CA ALA A 501 5.05 -13.98 -21.51
C ALA A 501 5.48 -14.24 -22.97
N ALA A 502 4.69 -13.79 -23.94
CA ALA A 502 4.98 -13.99 -25.36
C ALA A 502 6.13 -13.11 -25.89
N GLU A 503 6.22 -11.86 -25.43
CA GLU A 503 7.12 -10.86 -26.01
C GLU A 503 8.45 -10.73 -25.25
N LYS A 504 8.46 -11.02 -23.95
CA LYS A 504 9.58 -10.69 -23.05
C LYS A 504 10.15 -11.86 -22.27
N THR A 505 9.70 -13.09 -22.53
CA THR A 505 10.20 -14.29 -21.81
C THR A 505 10.54 -15.42 -22.76
N ASP A 506 11.35 -16.36 -22.28
CA ASP A 506 11.67 -17.59 -22.99
C ASP A 506 10.64 -18.72 -22.72
N ILE A 507 9.47 -18.40 -22.13
CA ILE A 507 8.44 -19.41 -21.81
C ILE A 507 8.04 -20.16 -23.11
N PRO A 508 8.22 -21.50 -23.17
CA PRO A 508 7.92 -22.25 -24.38
C PRO A 508 6.46 -22.18 -24.81
N ALA A 509 6.25 -22.30 -26.13
CA ALA A 509 4.92 -22.35 -26.72
C ALA A 509 4.04 -23.44 -26.06
N GLY A 510 2.90 -23.00 -25.52
CA GLY A 510 1.92 -23.85 -24.84
C GLY A 510 2.10 -23.96 -23.33
N VAL A 511 3.24 -23.54 -22.75
CA VAL A 511 3.45 -23.60 -21.30
C VAL A 511 2.48 -22.68 -20.54
N LEU A 512 2.26 -21.47 -21.04
CA LEU A 512 1.22 -20.57 -20.56
C LEU A 512 0.27 -20.26 -21.72
N ASN A 513 -1.03 -20.38 -21.46
CA ASN A 513 -2.10 -19.95 -22.36
C ASN A 513 -3.08 -19.09 -21.57
N VAL A 514 -3.60 -18.04 -22.19
CA VAL A 514 -4.59 -17.12 -21.63
C VAL A 514 -5.78 -17.08 -22.56
N VAL A 515 -6.96 -17.45 -22.06
CA VAL A 515 -8.19 -17.59 -22.84
C VAL A 515 -9.29 -16.72 -22.21
N THR A 516 -9.62 -15.63 -22.88
CA THR A 516 -10.66 -14.66 -22.48
C THR A 516 -12.00 -15.00 -23.11
N SER A 517 -13.10 -14.81 -22.40
CA SER A 517 -14.44 -14.96 -22.99
C SER A 517 -15.49 -14.28 -22.14
N SER A 518 -16.49 -13.69 -22.81
CA SER A 518 -17.70 -13.14 -22.17
C SER A 518 -18.55 -14.24 -21.53
N ASP A 519 -18.47 -15.48 -22.02
CA ASP A 519 -19.16 -16.62 -21.42
C ASP A 519 -18.39 -17.15 -20.21
N HIS A 520 -18.95 -16.95 -19.01
CA HIS A 520 -18.41 -17.53 -17.79
C HIS A 520 -18.30 -19.07 -17.88
N LEU A 521 -19.23 -19.75 -18.56
CA LEU A 521 -19.36 -21.20 -18.61
C LEU A 521 -18.30 -21.89 -19.48
N ILE A 522 -17.58 -21.15 -20.34
CA ILE A 522 -16.48 -21.75 -21.12
C ILE A 522 -15.40 -22.35 -20.20
N GLY A 523 -15.27 -21.86 -18.96
CA GLY A 523 -14.35 -22.42 -17.96
C GLY A 523 -14.67 -23.88 -17.61
N GLU A 524 -15.91 -24.35 -17.78
CA GLU A 524 -16.25 -25.76 -17.62
C GLU A 524 -15.55 -26.67 -18.63
N ALA A 525 -15.12 -26.13 -19.77
CA ALA A 525 -14.33 -26.91 -20.72
C ALA A 525 -12.96 -27.32 -20.16
N LEU A 526 -12.47 -26.69 -19.07
CA LEU A 526 -11.26 -27.12 -18.36
C LEU A 526 -11.51 -28.29 -17.40
N THR A 527 -12.73 -28.40 -16.85
CA THR A 527 -13.00 -29.28 -15.70
C THR A 527 -13.22 -30.74 -16.08
N MET A 528 -13.75 -31.00 -17.27
CA MET A 528 -14.10 -32.37 -17.71
C MET A 528 -12.99 -33.13 -18.47
N PRO A 529 -12.15 -32.51 -19.32
CA PRO A 529 -11.19 -33.28 -20.11
C PRO A 529 -10.11 -33.97 -19.25
N PRO A 530 -9.74 -35.23 -19.53
CA PRO A 530 -8.62 -35.90 -18.88
C PRO A 530 -7.25 -35.23 -19.13
N ALA A 531 -7.15 -34.40 -20.17
CA ALA A 531 -5.93 -33.68 -20.53
C ALA A 531 -5.61 -32.50 -19.58
N VAL A 532 -6.50 -32.18 -18.65
CA VAL A 532 -6.26 -31.21 -17.56
C VAL A 532 -6.12 -31.99 -16.27
N ASP A 533 -5.07 -31.76 -15.48
CA ASP A 533 -4.74 -32.58 -14.32
C ASP A 533 -5.21 -31.93 -13.01
N VAL A 534 -5.17 -30.59 -12.94
CA VAL A 534 -5.58 -29.81 -11.78
C VAL A 534 -6.49 -28.65 -12.19
N ILE A 535 -7.54 -28.39 -11.40
CA ILE A 535 -8.28 -27.11 -11.47
C ILE A 535 -7.90 -26.25 -10.26
N SER A 536 -7.36 -25.07 -10.55
CA SER A 536 -7.09 -24.02 -9.57
C SER A 536 -8.12 -22.92 -9.76
N PHE A 537 -9.13 -22.88 -8.89
CA PHE A 537 -10.24 -21.94 -8.99
C PHE A 537 -10.30 -21.02 -7.79
N THR A 538 -10.49 -19.73 -8.05
CA THR A 538 -10.90 -18.77 -7.04
C THR A 538 -12.19 -18.09 -7.47
N GLY A 539 -13.20 -18.06 -6.61
CA GLY A 539 -14.48 -17.42 -6.92
C GLY A 539 -15.65 -17.91 -6.06
N SER A 540 -16.87 -17.85 -6.61
CA SER A 540 -18.07 -18.18 -5.81
C SER A 540 -18.16 -19.66 -5.41
N THR A 541 -18.70 -19.92 -4.22
CA THR A 541 -18.89 -21.28 -3.69
C THR A 541 -19.72 -22.17 -4.60
N SER A 542 -20.79 -21.65 -5.21
CA SER A 542 -21.66 -22.43 -6.10
C SER A 542 -20.93 -22.90 -7.36
N VAL A 543 -20.05 -22.06 -7.93
CA VAL A 543 -19.20 -22.46 -9.06
C VAL A 543 -18.15 -23.47 -8.60
N GLY A 544 -17.56 -23.30 -7.42
CA GLY A 544 -16.63 -24.28 -6.85
C GLY A 544 -17.25 -25.68 -6.70
N GLN A 545 -18.47 -25.76 -6.17
CA GLN A 545 -19.23 -27.02 -6.06
C GLN A 545 -19.48 -27.65 -7.44
N ARG A 546 -19.85 -26.83 -8.42
CA ARG A 546 -20.06 -27.29 -9.80
C ARG A 546 -18.77 -27.81 -10.44
N ILE A 547 -17.63 -27.17 -10.19
CA ILE A 547 -16.32 -27.65 -10.63
C ILE A 547 -16.03 -29.03 -10.03
N MET A 548 -16.29 -29.23 -8.74
CA MET A 548 -16.13 -30.54 -8.09
C MET A 548 -17.03 -31.60 -8.71
N GLU A 549 -18.31 -31.28 -8.91
CA GLU A 549 -19.29 -32.18 -9.52
C GLU A 549 -18.84 -32.65 -10.91
N LYS A 550 -18.40 -31.72 -11.76
CA LYS A 550 -17.93 -32.03 -13.12
C LYS A 550 -16.58 -32.74 -13.13
N GLY A 551 -15.67 -32.37 -12.24
CA GLY A 551 -14.34 -32.96 -12.13
C GLY A 551 -14.33 -34.38 -11.57
N ALA A 552 -15.40 -34.81 -10.90
CA ALA A 552 -15.52 -36.15 -10.31
C ALA A 552 -15.36 -37.27 -11.37
N ALA A 553 -15.85 -37.05 -12.59
CA ALA A 553 -15.76 -38.04 -13.67
C ALA A 553 -14.33 -38.43 -14.05
N THR A 554 -13.35 -37.57 -13.77
CA THR A 554 -11.92 -37.82 -14.04
C THR A 554 -11.08 -37.78 -12.77
N MET A 555 -11.70 -37.87 -11.58
CA MET A 555 -11.01 -37.72 -10.29
C MET A 555 -10.12 -36.47 -10.21
N LYS A 556 -10.59 -35.37 -10.81
CA LYS A 556 -9.81 -34.14 -10.96
C LYS A 556 -9.32 -33.62 -9.61
N ARG A 557 -8.04 -33.29 -9.50
CA ARG A 557 -7.53 -32.54 -8.35
C ARG A 557 -8.09 -31.12 -8.41
N VAL A 558 -8.66 -30.66 -7.30
CA VAL A 558 -9.18 -29.30 -7.19
C VAL A 558 -8.47 -28.55 -6.08
N PHE A 559 -8.08 -27.32 -6.39
CA PHE A 559 -7.74 -26.29 -5.42
C PHE A 559 -8.79 -25.18 -5.55
N LEU A 560 -9.56 -24.97 -4.49
CA LEU A 560 -10.70 -24.07 -4.45
C LEU A 560 -10.51 -23.03 -3.37
N GLU A 561 -10.38 -21.77 -3.74
CA GLU A 561 -10.46 -20.61 -2.84
C GLU A 561 -11.81 -19.91 -3.05
N LEU A 562 -12.67 -19.97 -2.06
CA LEU A 562 -14.07 -19.57 -2.21
C LEU A 562 -14.42 -18.43 -1.25
N GLY A 563 -15.69 -18.01 -1.28
CA GLY A 563 -16.18 -16.91 -0.47
C GLY A 563 -16.10 -17.12 1.05
N GLY A 564 -16.39 -16.06 1.78
CA GLY A 564 -16.33 -16.02 3.22
C GLY A 564 -17.48 -15.24 3.89
N LYS A 565 -17.64 -15.50 5.18
CA LYS A 565 -18.43 -14.65 6.10
C LYS A 565 -17.67 -14.49 7.41
N SER A 566 -16.42 -14.06 7.25
CA SER A 566 -15.38 -13.98 8.26
C SER A 566 -15.81 -13.13 9.46
N ALA A 567 -15.45 -13.56 10.67
CA ALA A 567 -15.82 -12.91 11.92
C ALA A 567 -14.65 -12.13 12.51
N ASN A 568 -14.88 -10.87 12.88
CA ASN A 568 -14.00 -10.06 13.72
C ASN A 568 -14.58 -10.01 15.13
N ILE A 569 -13.95 -10.70 16.07
CA ILE A 569 -14.41 -10.82 17.45
C ILE A 569 -13.68 -9.77 18.30
N VAL A 570 -14.44 -8.89 18.95
CA VAL A 570 -13.93 -7.90 19.90
C VAL A 570 -14.33 -8.35 21.30
N LEU A 571 -13.36 -8.83 22.09
CA LEU A 571 -13.62 -9.25 23.48
C LEU A 571 -13.87 -8.04 24.38
N ASP A 572 -14.45 -8.28 25.55
CA ASP A 572 -14.83 -7.24 26.53
C ASP A 572 -13.63 -6.50 27.13
N ASP A 573 -12.45 -7.11 27.11
CA ASP A 573 -11.18 -6.51 27.51
C ASP A 573 -10.37 -5.91 26.35
N ALA A 574 -10.93 -5.88 25.13
CA ALA A 574 -10.23 -5.34 23.97
C ALA A 574 -10.01 -3.83 24.09
N ASN A 575 -8.89 -3.35 23.54
CA ASN A 575 -8.74 -1.92 23.27
C ASN A 575 -9.70 -1.52 22.14
N LEU A 576 -10.80 -0.85 22.49
CA LEU A 576 -11.85 -0.50 21.52
C LEU A 576 -11.35 0.50 20.46
N ASP A 577 -10.42 1.39 20.79
CA ASP A 577 -9.95 2.41 19.85
C ASP A 577 -9.19 1.78 18.67
N SER A 578 -8.44 0.70 18.91
CA SER A 578 -7.78 -0.05 17.84
C SER A 578 -8.67 -1.14 17.23
N ALA A 579 -9.42 -1.89 18.05
CA ALA A 579 -10.21 -3.03 17.58
C ALA A 579 -11.35 -2.61 16.63
N LEU A 580 -12.00 -1.47 16.90
CA LEU A 580 -13.15 -1.02 16.10
C LEU A 580 -12.75 -0.42 14.75
N MET A 581 -11.47 -0.07 14.54
CA MET A 581 -10.96 0.33 13.22
C MET A 581 -11.08 -0.78 12.18
N GLY A 582 -11.16 -2.05 12.61
CA GLY A 582 -11.47 -3.17 11.74
C GLY A 582 -12.82 -3.03 11.01
N ALA A 583 -13.72 -2.15 11.45
CA ALA A 583 -14.96 -1.85 10.73
C ALA A 583 -14.73 -1.25 9.33
N LEU A 584 -13.62 -0.53 9.11
CA LEU A 584 -13.28 0.05 7.80
C LEU A 584 -12.88 -1.01 6.77
N ALA A 585 -12.60 -2.26 7.19
CA ALA A 585 -12.20 -3.33 6.28
C ALA A 585 -13.25 -3.60 5.19
N VAL A 586 -14.55 -3.46 5.49
CA VAL A 586 -15.61 -3.61 4.48
C VAL A 586 -15.65 -2.46 3.47
N CYS A 587 -15.07 -1.30 3.78
CA CYS A 587 -15.02 -0.18 2.84
C CYS A 587 -13.86 -0.34 1.84
N PHE A 588 -12.78 -1.01 2.23
CA PHE A 588 -11.64 -1.24 1.34
C PHE A 588 -12.09 -1.96 0.06
N HIS A 589 -11.81 -1.34 -1.09
CA HIS A 589 -12.23 -1.84 -2.41
C HIS A 589 -13.70 -2.28 -2.45
N ALA A 590 -14.58 -1.47 -1.84
CA ALA A 590 -16.02 -1.70 -1.77
C ALA A 590 -16.42 -3.07 -1.19
N GLY A 591 -15.58 -3.63 -0.30
CA GLY A 591 -15.87 -4.91 0.35
C GLY A 591 -15.74 -6.12 -0.58
N GLN A 592 -15.13 -5.95 -1.76
CA GLN A 592 -14.94 -6.99 -2.77
C GLN A 592 -13.71 -7.86 -2.45
N GLY A 593 -13.69 -8.46 -1.27
CA GLY A 593 -12.60 -9.33 -0.83
C GLY A 593 -13.11 -10.49 0.01
N CYS A 594 -12.79 -11.72 -0.40
CA CYS A 594 -13.19 -12.93 0.32
C CYS A 594 -12.60 -12.95 1.74
N GLY A 595 -11.41 -12.36 1.92
CA GLY A 595 -10.70 -12.28 3.19
C GLY A 595 -11.22 -11.22 4.17
N ILE A 596 -12.22 -10.41 3.80
CA ILE A 596 -12.70 -9.29 4.61
C ILE A 596 -13.61 -9.81 5.76
N PRO A 597 -13.34 -9.45 7.03
CA PRO A 597 -14.26 -9.70 8.13
C PRO A 597 -15.54 -8.87 7.99
N THR A 598 -16.64 -9.53 7.65
CA THR A 598 -17.95 -8.89 7.38
C THR A 598 -18.95 -9.03 8.53
N ARG A 599 -18.62 -9.84 9.54
CA ARG A 599 -19.35 -9.90 10.82
C ARG A 599 -18.45 -9.37 11.93
N MET A 600 -18.89 -8.33 12.63
CA MET A 600 -18.23 -7.87 13.85
C MET A 600 -19.03 -8.38 15.05
N LEU A 601 -18.39 -9.20 15.89
CA LEU A 601 -18.97 -9.78 17.09
C LEU A 601 -18.48 -8.97 18.30
N VAL A 602 -19.41 -8.47 19.12
CA VAL A 602 -19.10 -7.56 20.23
C VAL A 602 -19.84 -7.96 21.50
N PRO A 603 -19.35 -7.63 22.71
CA PRO A 603 -19.97 -8.03 23.95
C PRO A 603 -21.32 -7.32 24.12
N LYS A 604 -22.37 -8.08 24.45
CA LYS A 604 -23.73 -7.55 24.61
C LYS A 604 -23.82 -6.40 25.61
N ALA A 605 -23.05 -6.47 26.69
CA ALA A 605 -22.99 -5.43 27.73
C ALA A 605 -22.49 -4.06 27.21
N ARG A 606 -21.80 -4.02 26.07
CA ARG A 606 -21.22 -2.81 25.45
C ARG A 606 -21.78 -2.52 24.05
N TYR A 607 -22.86 -3.22 23.66
CA TYR A 607 -23.36 -3.23 22.28
C TYR A 607 -23.68 -1.83 21.74
N GLU A 608 -24.53 -1.07 22.42
CA GLU A 608 -24.98 0.25 21.94
C GLU A 608 -23.83 1.25 21.79
N GLU A 609 -22.90 1.23 22.74
CA GLU A 609 -21.74 2.11 22.67
C GLU A 609 -20.83 1.75 21.49
N ILE A 610 -20.55 0.45 21.31
CA ILE A 610 -19.73 -0.02 20.20
C ILE A 610 -20.43 0.25 18.86
N ALA A 611 -21.74 0.03 18.77
CA ALA A 611 -22.53 0.33 17.58
C ALA A 611 -22.44 1.81 17.18
N ALA A 612 -22.53 2.72 18.14
CA ALA A 612 -22.37 4.16 17.91
C ALA A 612 -20.95 4.52 17.42
N ARG A 613 -19.91 3.94 18.04
CA ARG A 613 -18.51 4.17 17.64
C ARG A 613 -18.21 3.62 16.24
N VAL A 614 -18.65 2.39 15.95
CA VAL A 614 -18.48 1.75 14.63
C VAL A 614 -19.19 2.56 13.54
N LYS A 615 -20.40 3.06 13.80
CA LYS A 615 -21.10 3.97 12.88
C LYS A 615 -20.25 5.22 12.60
N GLY A 616 -19.74 5.88 13.65
CA GLY A 616 -18.88 7.05 13.50
C GLY A 616 -17.61 6.76 12.69
N ILE A 617 -16.97 5.61 12.94
CA ILE A 617 -15.78 5.17 12.20
C ILE A 617 -16.09 4.98 10.72
N MET A 618 -17.14 4.21 10.40
CA MET A 618 -17.50 3.93 9.00
C MET A 618 -17.96 5.17 8.23
N GLN A 619 -18.53 6.18 8.90
CA GLN A 619 -18.88 7.47 8.28
C GLN A 619 -17.66 8.23 7.74
N MET A 620 -16.47 7.97 8.27
CA MET A 620 -15.23 8.63 7.82
C MET A 620 -14.60 7.96 6.59
N ALA A 621 -15.13 6.82 6.11
CA ALA A 621 -14.54 6.10 5.00
C ALA A 621 -14.59 6.92 3.69
N PRO A 622 -13.44 7.29 3.09
CA PRO A 622 -13.43 8.05 1.85
C PRO A 622 -13.77 7.13 0.66
N TYR A 623 -14.76 7.52 -0.14
CA TYR A 623 -15.18 6.78 -1.31
C TYR A 623 -15.50 7.71 -2.49
N GLY A 624 -15.27 7.24 -3.72
CA GLY A 624 -15.46 8.02 -4.93
C GLY A 624 -14.60 7.53 -6.08
N ASP A 625 -14.15 8.48 -6.92
CA ASP A 625 -13.31 8.19 -8.08
C ASP A 625 -12.06 7.39 -7.66
N PRO A 626 -11.90 6.14 -8.14
CA PRO A 626 -10.80 5.28 -7.74
C PRO A 626 -9.42 5.80 -8.19
N GLN A 627 -9.36 6.77 -9.11
CA GLN A 627 -8.09 7.39 -9.51
C GLN A 627 -7.49 8.31 -8.45
N ARG A 628 -8.30 8.82 -7.52
CA ARG A 628 -7.85 9.72 -6.46
C ARG A 628 -7.08 8.95 -5.38
N ALA A 629 -5.93 9.49 -4.98
CA ALA A 629 -5.06 8.86 -3.98
C ALA A 629 -5.68 8.79 -2.56
N ASP A 630 -6.63 9.67 -2.25
CA ASP A 630 -7.30 9.73 -0.94
C ASP A 630 -8.52 8.81 -0.82
N VAL A 631 -8.91 8.12 -1.90
CA VAL A 631 -10.07 7.23 -1.93
C VAL A 631 -9.69 5.82 -1.48
N MET A 632 -10.44 5.28 -0.50
CA MET A 632 -10.32 3.91 0.00
C MET A 632 -11.29 2.94 -0.69
N MET A 633 -12.38 3.49 -1.22
CA MET A 633 -13.50 2.71 -1.76
C MET A 633 -13.95 3.27 -3.11
N GLY A 634 -13.72 2.47 -4.16
CA GLY A 634 -14.23 2.72 -5.50
C GLY A 634 -15.65 2.18 -5.70
N PRO A 635 -16.11 2.03 -6.96
CA PRO A 635 -17.37 1.36 -7.27
C PRO A 635 -17.28 -0.16 -7.07
N LEU A 636 -18.43 -0.85 -7.11
CA LEU A 636 -18.46 -2.29 -7.33
C LEU A 636 -18.16 -2.59 -8.81
N VAL A 637 -17.70 -3.80 -9.13
CA VAL A 637 -17.21 -4.14 -10.48
C VAL A 637 -18.27 -4.05 -11.59
N SER A 638 -19.56 -4.24 -11.27
CA SER A 638 -20.62 -4.28 -12.28
C SER A 638 -21.98 -3.89 -11.74
N ALA A 639 -22.89 -3.50 -12.64
CA ALA A 639 -24.29 -3.25 -12.30
C ALA A 639 -24.94 -4.47 -11.62
N LYS A 640 -24.67 -5.69 -12.12
CA LYS A 640 -25.17 -6.94 -11.53
C LYS A 640 -24.70 -7.11 -10.08
N GLN A 641 -23.45 -6.75 -9.79
CA GLN A 641 -22.91 -6.84 -8.43
C GLN A 641 -23.52 -5.78 -7.51
N ARG A 642 -23.66 -4.54 -7.98
CA ARG A 642 -24.37 -3.48 -7.25
C ARG A 642 -25.80 -3.89 -6.91
N ASP A 643 -26.56 -4.37 -7.88
CA ASP A 643 -27.96 -4.74 -7.70
C ASP A 643 -28.10 -5.93 -6.74
N ARG A 644 -27.16 -6.90 -6.78
CA ARG A 644 -27.07 -7.98 -5.79
C ARG A 644 -26.85 -7.44 -4.37
N VAL A 645 -25.91 -6.51 -4.20
CA VAL A 645 -25.59 -5.93 -2.88
C VAL A 645 -26.79 -5.15 -2.33
N LEU A 646 -27.41 -4.29 -3.15
CA LEU A 646 -28.61 -3.54 -2.75
C LEU A 646 -29.78 -4.46 -2.37
N ASN A 647 -30.02 -5.54 -3.13
CA ASN A 647 -31.04 -6.52 -2.78
C ASN A 647 -30.75 -7.24 -1.45
N LEU A 648 -29.48 -7.53 -1.12
CA LEU A 648 -29.13 -8.10 0.18
C LEU A 648 -29.31 -7.10 1.33
N ILE A 649 -29.09 -5.81 1.07
CA ILE A 649 -29.41 -4.74 2.03
C ILE A 649 -30.93 -4.69 2.28
N ASP A 650 -31.75 -4.73 1.23
CA ASP A 650 -33.21 -4.77 1.35
C ASP A 650 -33.70 -6.00 2.15
N ILE A 651 -33.11 -7.17 1.91
CA ILE A 651 -33.40 -8.38 2.70
C ILE A 651 -33.04 -8.17 4.18
N GLY A 652 -31.89 -7.56 4.48
CA GLY A 652 -31.49 -7.27 5.86
C GLY A 652 -32.52 -6.40 6.60
N VAL A 653 -33.03 -5.36 5.93
CA VAL A 653 -34.11 -4.52 6.48
C VAL A 653 -35.39 -5.33 6.66
N ALA A 654 -35.78 -6.14 5.67
CA ALA A 654 -37.00 -6.94 5.71
C ALA A 654 -36.98 -8.02 6.82
N GLU A 655 -35.81 -8.55 7.14
CA GLU A 655 -35.61 -9.53 8.23
C GLU A 655 -35.53 -8.87 9.63
N GLY A 656 -35.59 -7.54 9.72
CA GLY A 656 -35.69 -6.80 10.97
C GLY A 656 -34.37 -6.26 11.53
N ALA A 657 -33.28 -6.31 10.75
CA ALA A 657 -32.04 -5.62 11.14
C ALA A 657 -32.21 -4.10 11.06
N THR A 658 -31.47 -3.36 11.89
CA THR A 658 -31.47 -1.90 11.85
C THR A 658 -30.39 -1.40 10.90
N LEU A 659 -30.81 -0.72 9.82
CA LEU A 659 -29.90 -0.01 8.91
C LEU A 659 -29.40 1.27 9.60
N ALA A 660 -28.21 1.20 10.21
CA ALA A 660 -27.66 2.28 11.03
C ALA A 660 -26.90 3.33 10.21
N LEU A 661 -26.37 2.94 9.05
CA LEU A 661 -25.63 3.78 8.11
C LEU A 661 -25.81 3.28 6.67
N GLY A 662 -25.89 4.21 5.72
CA GLY A 662 -25.80 3.92 4.28
C GLY A 662 -27.02 3.18 3.71
N GLY A 663 -26.74 2.17 2.90
CA GLY A 663 -27.75 1.29 2.31
C GLY A 663 -28.28 1.72 0.95
N ASN A 664 -27.77 2.80 0.36
CA ASN A 664 -28.26 3.33 -0.92
C ASN A 664 -27.16 3.45 -1.97
N ARG A 665 -27.58 3.76 -3.21
CA ARG A 665 -26.67 4.36 -4.20
C ARG A 665 -26.40 5.81 -3.77
N PRO A 666 -25.13 6.23 -3.64
CA PRO A 666 -24.79 7.61 -3.31
C PRO A 666 -25.29 8.59 -4.37
N SER A 667 -26.06 9.60 -3.95
CA SER A 667 -26.64 10.62 -4.85
C SER A 667 -25.61 11.56 -5.48
N ALA A 668 -24.36 11.55 -4.98
CA ALA A 668 -23.27 12.40 -5.47
C ALA A 668 -22.69 11.92 -6.81
N PHE A 669 -22.97 10.69 -7.23
CA PHE A 669 -22.45 10.11 -8.47
C PHE A 669 -23.61 9.78 -9.41
N GLU A 670 -23.67 10.46 -10.56
CA GLU A 670 -24.68 10.20 -11.60
C GLU A 670 -24.47 8.82 -12.26
N ASN A 671 -23.21 8.45 -12.47
CA ASN A 671 -22.77 7.20 -13.07
C ASN A 671 -21.91 6.38 -12.10
N GLY A 672 -21.71 5.12 -12.44
CA GLY A 672 -20.86 4.18 -11.74
C GLY A 672 -21.64 3.31 -10.75
N TYR A 673 -21.07 2.14 -10.46
CA TYR A 673 -21.71 1.08 -9.69
C TYR A 673 -21.46 1.21 -8.18
N TYR A 674 -21.61 2.41 -7.64
CA TYR A 674 -21.34 2.73 -6.24
C TYR A 674 -22.46 2.27 -5.29
N VAL A 675 -22.07 1.88 -4.07
CA VAL A 675 -22.94 1.63 -2.91
C VAL A 675 -22.32 2.32 -1.70
N GLU A 676 -23.13 2.98 -0.88
CA GLU A 676 -22.65 3.66 0.34
C GLU A 676 -22.05 2.66 1.35
N PRO A 677 -21.04 3.06 2.16
CA PRO A 677 -20.63 2.28 3.33
C PRO A 677 -21.85 1.99 4.21
N THR A 678 -22.09 0.72 4.51
CA THR A 678 -23.36 0.27 5.09
C THR A 678 -23.12 -0.49 6.39
N LEU A 679 -23.84 -0.12 7.45
CA LEU A 679 -23.78 -0.78 8.75
C LEU A 679 -25.17 -1.27 9.16
N PHE A 680 -25.28 -2.57 9.41
CA PHE A 680 -26.43 -3.15 10.10
C PHE A 680 -26.12 -3.43 11.56
N THR A 681 -27.02 -2.98 12.43
CA THR A 681 -27.03 -3.31 13.86
C THR A 681 -28.29 -4.13 14.19
N HIS A 682 -28.35 -4.65 15.42
CA HIS A 682 -29.40 -5.55 15.90
C HIS A 682 -29.57 -6.79 15.02
N VAL A 683 -28.46 -7.35 14.54
CA VAL A 683 -28.46 -8.50 13.64
C VAL A 683 -28.45 -9.80 14.44
N ASP A 684 -29.43 -10.67 14.19
CA ASP A 684 -29.39 -12.07 14.61
C ASP A 684 -28.53 -12.86 13.61
N ASN A 685 -27.65 -13.73 14.11
CA ASN A 685 -26.75 -14.50 13.26
C ASN A 685 -27.50 -15.40 12.24
N LYS A 686 -28.78 -15.71 12.44
CA LYS A 686 -29.61 -16.48 11.50
C LYS A 686 -30.11 -15.67 10.29
N MET A 687 -30.01 -14.34 10.34
CA MET A 687 -30.40 -13.48 9.22
C MET A 687 -29.55 -13.77 7.98
N THR A 688 -30.13 -13.61 6.80
CA THR A 688 -29.47 -13.82 5.50
C THR A 688 -28.21 -12.96 5.39
N ILE A 689 -28.26 -11.69 5.81
CA ILE A 689 -27.10 -10.78 5.79
C ILE A 689 -25.97 -11.18 6.74
N ALA A 690 -26.23 -12.04 7.73
CA ALA A 690 -25.22 -12.64 8.60
C ALA A 690 -24.70 -13.98 8.09
N GLN A 691 -25.44 -14.67 7.21
CA GLN A 691 -25.08 -16.01 6.72
C GLN A 691 -24.49 -16.03 5.31
N GLU A 692 -24.96 -15.16 4.43
CA GLU A 692 -24.56 -15.11 3.02
C GLU A 692 -23.49 -14.04 2.76
N GLU A 693 -22.57 -14.37 1.86
CA GLU A 693 -21.55 -13.43 1.38
C GLU A 693 -22.22 -12.33 0.53
N ILE A 694 -22.07 -11.09 1.00
CA ILE A 694 -22.62 -9.90 0.33
C ILE A 694 -21.68 -9.44 -0.77
N PHE A 695 -20.38 -9.40 -0.49
CA PHE A 695 -19.34 -8.95 -1.41
C PHE A 695 -19.57 -7.50 -1.87
N GLY A 696 -19.79 -6.65 -0.86
CA GLY A 696 -20.08 -5.23 -0.95
C GLY A 696 -19.73 -4.55 0.38
N PRO A 697 -19.83 -3.21 0.49
CA PRO A 697 -19.33 -2.47 1.64
C PRO A 697 -20.30 -2.50 2.83
N VAL A 698 -20.64 -3.71 3.29
CA VAL A 698 -21.68 -3.96 4.30
C VAL A 698 -21.09 -4.71 5.49
N LEU A 699 -21.13 -4.07 6.67
CA LEU A 699 -20.79 -4.68 7.95
C LEU A 699 -22.04 -5.04 8.73
N VAL A 700 -22.06 -6.22 9.36
CA VAL A 700 -23.10 -6.59 10.34
C VAL A 700 -22.51 -6.68 11.75
N LEU A 701 -23.21 -6.10 12.73
CA LEU A 701 -22.79 -6.08 14.13
C LEU A 701 -23.67 -7.02 14.98
N ILE A 702 -23.06 -8.04 15.58
CA ILE A 702 -23.76 -9.13 16.29
C ILE A 702 -23.31 -9.16 17.76
N PRO A 703 -24.22 -9.08 18.75
CA PRO A 703 -23.87 -9.22 20.15
C PRO A 703 -23.55 -10.68 20.53
N PHE A 704 -22.66 -10.89 21.50
CA PHE A 704 -22.45 -12.17 22.18
C PHE A 704 -22.45 -12.01 23.71
N GLU A 705 -22.76 -13.08 24.43
CA GLU A 705 -22.81 -13.07 25.91
C GLU A 705 -21.43 -13.30 26.57
N ASP A 706 -20.68 -14.29 26.08
CA ASP A 706 -19.35 -14.67 26.58
C ASP A 706 -18.47 -15.26 25.46
N ASP A 707 -17.24 -15.68 25.80
CA ASP A 707 -16.28 -16.25 24.84
C ASP A 707 -16.81 -17.53 24.16
N ASP A 708 -17.58 -18.36 24.87
CA ASP A 708 -18.15 -19.59 24.32
C ASP A 708 -19.24 -19.27 23.30
N ASP A 709 -20.07 -18.28 23.60
CA ASP A 709 -21.10 -17.77 22.71
C ASP A 709 -20.49 -17.09 21.47
N ALA A 710 -19.43 -16.29 21.64
CA ALA A 710 -18.69 -15.69 20.52
C ALA A 710 -18.13 -16.77 19.58
N VAL A 711 -17.52 -17.82 20.13
CA VAL A 711 -17.02 -18.98 19.37
C VAL A 711 -18.16 -19.70 18.65
N ARG A 712 -19.30 -19.90 19.32
CA ARG A 712 -20.49 -20.53 18.74
C ARG A 712 -20.98 -19.73 17.54
N ILE A 713 -21.24 -18.43 17.70
CA ILE A 713 -21.74 -17.53 16.64
C ILE A 713 -20.74 -17.46 15.46
N ALA A 714 -19.44 -17.31 15.74
CA ALA A 714 -18.43 -17.26 14.69
C ALA A 714 -18.40 -18.56 13.86
N ASN A 715 -18.53 -19.72 14.52
CA ASN A 715 -18.56 -21.04 13.88
C ASN A 715 -19.90 -21.43 13.24
N GLU A 716 -21.01 -20.81 13.65
CA GLU A 716 -22.34 -20.86 13.01
C GLU A 716 -22.35 -20.07 11.71
N SER A 717 -21.47 -20.48 10.81
CA SER A 717 -21.42 -20.10 9.42
C SER A 717 -20.99 -21.33 8.63
N ARG A 718 -21.54 -21.49 7.42
CA ARG A 718 -21.06 -22.53 6.50
C ARG A 718 -19.62 -22.28 6.02
N TYR A 719 -19.18 -21.02 6.11
CA TYR A 719 -17.87 -20.55 5.70
C TYR A 719 -16.82 -20.70 6.82
N GLY A 720 -15.55 -20.51 6.45
CA GLY A 720 -14.42 -20.55 7.36
C GLY A 720 -13.12 -20.09 6.69
N LEU A 721 -13.11 -18.93 6.04
CA LEU A 721 -11.90 -18.43 5.37
C LEU A 721 -10.96 -17.73 6.34
N VAL A 722 -11.38 -16.59 6.87
CA VAL A 722 -10.58 -15.75 7.77
C VAL A 722 -11.35 -15.48 9.06
N GLY A 723 -10.65 -15.14 10.13
CA GLY A 723 -11.22 -14.59 11.34
C GLY A 723 -10.22 -13.71 12.10
N SER A 724 -10.72 -12.91 13.03
CA SER A 724 -9.87 -12.14 13.93
C SER A 724 -10.41 -12.09 15.35
N VAL A 725 -9.51 -11.95 16.32
CA VAL A 725 -9.84 -11.79 17.74
C VAL A 725 -9.05 -10.61 18.31
N ASN A 726 -9.73 -9.74 19.05
CA ASN A 726 -9.13 -8.60 19.73
C ASN A 726 -9.32 -8.72 21.24
N SER A 727 -8.23 -8.56 22.00
CA SER A 727 -8.18 -8.63 23.46
C SER A 727 -6.89 -8.02 23.97
N THR A 728 -6.91 -7.40 25.15
CA THR A 728 -5.66 -7.02 25.84
C THR A 728 -4.92 -8.21 26.44
N ASN A 729 -5.56 -9.39 26.52
CA ASN A 729 -4.95 -10.65 26.96
C ASN A 729 -4.69 -11.59 25.77
N ILE A 730 -3.41 -11.74 25.42
CA ILE A 730 -3.00 -12.56 24.27
C ILE A 730 -3.34 -14.05 24.43
N ASP A 731 -3.25 -14.61 25.64
CA ASP A 731 -3.53 -16.02 25.89
C ASP A 731 -5.03 -16.32 25.74
N ARG A 732 -5.88 -15.39 26.20
CA ARG A 732 -7.32 -15.45 25.99
C ARG A 732 -7.67 -15.36 24.51
N ALA A 733 -7.11 -14.38 23.80
CA ALA A 733 -7.32 -14.25 22.34
C ALA A 733 -6.90 -15.50 21.58
N MET A 734 -5.74 -16.09 21.93
CA MET A 734 -5.27 -17.36 21.34
C MET A 734 -6.20 -18.53 21.68
N SER A 735 -6.71 -18.60 22.91
CA SER A 735 -7.66 -19.64 23.33
C SER A 735 -8.95 -19.58 22.51
N VAL A 736 -9.51 -18.37 22.32
CA VAL A 736 -10.68 -18.15 21.46
C VAL A 736 -10.35 -18.49 20.01
N ALA A 737 -9.26 -17.96 19.45
CA ALA A 737 -8.87 -18.17 18.06
C ALA A 737 -8.68 -19.65 17.71
N ARG A 738 -8.08 -20.45 18.61
CA ARG A 738 -7.91 -21.92 18.42
C ARG A 738 -9.22 -22.68 18.23
N ARG A 739 -10.34 -22.13 18.72
CA ARG A 739 -11.67 -22.76 18.63
C ARG A 739 -12.46 -22.29 17.41
N ILE A 740 -12.01 -21.25 16.71
CA ILE A 740 -12.64 -20.77 15.48
C ILE A 740 -12.19 -21.63 14.30
N ARG A 741 -13.15 -22.13 13.52
CA ARG A 741 -12.93 -22.97 12.35
C ARG A 741 -12.75 -22.11 11.11
N ALA A 742 -11.64 -21.38 11.06
CA ALA A 742 -11.21 -20.58 9.91
C ALA A 742 -9.79 -20.96 9.46
N GLY A 743 -9.51 -20.74 8.18
CA GLY A 743 -8.22 -20.98 7.54
C GLY A 743 -7.09 -20.13 8.09
N VAL A 744 -7.41 -18.86 8.33
CA VAL A 744 -6.47 -17.80 8.70
C VAL A 744 -7.04 -17.02 9.89
N MET A 745 -6.23 -16.79 10.91
CA MET A 745 -6.63 -16.09 12.13
C MET A 745 -5.66 -14.95 12.46
N SER A 746 -6.19 -13.74 12.57
CA SER A 746 -5.47 -12.55 13.01
C SER A 746 -5.79 -12.22 14.47
N ILE A 747 -4.80 -11.83 15.27
CA ILE A 747 -5.01 -11.43 16.66
C ILE A 747 -4.47 -10.02 16.87
N ASN A 748 -5.30 -9.14 17.45
CA ASN A 748 -4.95 -7.75 17.75
C ASN A 748 -4.36 -6.98 16.55
N GLY A 749 -4.93 -7.18 15.36
CA GLY A 749 -4.46 -6.53 14.13
C GLY A 749 -3.20 -7.11 13.50
N ALA A 750 -2.65 -8.22 14.02
CA ALA A 750 -1.55 -8.93 13.37
C ALA A 750 -1.95 -9.39 11.96
N TYR A 751 -1.07 -9.17 10.99
CA TYR A 751 -1.31 -9.51 9.59
C TYR A 751 -0.97 -10.97 9.32
N ALA A 752 -1.98 -11.85 9.30
CA ALA A 752 -1.82 -13.29 9.05
C ALA A 752 -1.92 -13.63 7.56
N HIS A 753 -1.22 -12.85 6.72
CA HIS A 753 -1.13 -13.05 5.28
C HIS A 753 0.28 -12.73 4.82
N GLY A 754 0.78 -13.48 3.85
CA GLY A 754 2.11 -13.29 3.29
C GLY A 754 2.46 -14.40 2.33
N ALA A 755 3.62 -14.26 1.69
CA ALA A 755 4.13 -15.19 0.70
C ALA A 755 4.38 -16.60 1.28
N ASP A 756 4.81 -16.66 2.54
CA ASP A 756 5.23 -17.87 3.25
C ASP A 756 4.12 -18.51 4.09
N ILE A 757 3.04 -17.78 4.35
CA ILE A 757 1.92 -18.24 5.19
C ILE A 757 0.82 -18.83 4.31
N PRO A 758 0.42 -20.10 4.52
CA PRO A 758 -0.69 -20.70 3.78
C PRO A 758 -2.01 -19.94 3.98
N PHE A 759 -2.64 -19.56 2.88
CA PHE A 759 -3.97 -18.95 2.87
C PHE A 759 -4.99 -19.96 2.33
N GLY A 760 -6.17 -20.05 2.94
CA GLY A 760 -7.26 -20.81 2.34
C GLY A 760 -8.27 -21.40 3.30
N GLY A 761 -9.46 -21.70 2.79
CA GLY A 761 -10.65 -21.93 3.60
C GLY A 761 -10.76 -23.26 4.34
N TYR A 762 -11.55 -23.23 5.41
CA TYR A 762 -12.26 -24.38 5.97
C TYR A 762 -13.66 -24.48 5.34
N LYS A 763 -14.29 -25.65 5.48
CA LYS A 763 -15.71 -25.87 5.14
C LYS A 763 -16.01 -25.43 3.68
N PHE A 764 -17.03 -24.58 3.48
CA PHE A 764 -17.47 -24.11 2.16
C PHE A 764 -16.61 -22.95 1.62
N SER A 765 -15.61 -22.48 2.37
CA SER A 765 -14.66 -21.46 1.91
C SER A 765 -13.52 -22.02 1.07
N GLY A 766 -13.39 -23.34 0.92
CA GLY A 766 -12.41 -23.89 0.01
C GLY A 766 -11.87 -25.27 0.34
N ILE A 767 -11.03 -25.76 -0.56
CA ILE A 767 -10.26 -27.01 -0.46
C ILE A 767 -8.85 -26.73 -0.97
N GLY A 768 -7.85 -26.98 -0.12
CA GLY A 768 -6.45 -26.68 -0.42
C GLY A 768 -6.00 -25.36 0.19
N ARG A 769 -4.79 -24.93 -0.15
CA ARG A 769 -4.18 -23.67 0.32
C ARG A 769 -3.44 -23.01 -0.83
N GLN A 770 -3.43 -21.69 -0.86
CA GLN A 770 -2.48 -20.86 -1.58
C GLN A 770 -1.28 -20.54 -0.70
N ASN A 771 -0.18 -20.10 -1.31
CA ASN A 771 1.00 -19.54 -0.66
C ASN A 771 1.78 -20.55 0.20
N GLY A 772 3.00 -20.20 0.55
CA GLY A 772 3.91 -21.06 1.30
C GLY A 772 4.18 -22.41 0.62
N GLU A 773 4.81 -23.31 1.36
CA GLU A 773 5.02 -24.69 0.90
C GLU A 773 3.72 -25.47 0.74
N ALA A 774 2.67 -25.13 1.50
CA ALA A 774 1.38 -25.80 1.41
C ALA A 774 0.70 -25.54 0.06
N GLY A 775 0.78 -24.30 -0.46
CA GLY A 775 0.32 -23.95 -1.80
C GLY A 775 1.18 -24.55 -2.90
N PHE A 776 2.50 -24.51 -2.72
CA PHE A 776 3.44 -25.16 -3.66
C PHE A 776 3.14 -26.66 -3.83
N ASN A 777 2.86 -27.37 -2.74
CA ASN A 777 2.49 -28.79 -2.76
C ASN A 777 1.14 -29.08 -3.45
N GLN A 778 0.25 -28.10 -3.68
CA GLN A 778 -1.01 -28.35 -4.39
C GLN A 778 -0.81 -28.73 -5.86
N TYR A 779 0.32 -28.31 -6.44
CA TYR A 779 0.66 -28.49 -7.84
C TYR A 779 1.66 -29.64 -8.07
N LEU A 780 1.89 -30.47 -7.05
CA LEU A 780 2.86 -31.57 -7.08
C LEU A 780 2.21 -32.91 -6.72
N GLU A 781 2.59 -33.97 -7.43
CA GLU A 781 2.30 -35.36 -7.12
C GLU A 781 3.44 -35.98 -6.31
N THR A 782 3.12 -36.90 -5.40
CA THR A 782 4.11 -37.55 -4.53
C THR A 782 4.34 -38.99 -4.99
N LYS A 783 5.53 -39.26 -5.53
CA LYS A 783 5.92 -40.60 -5.99
C LYS A 783 6.89 -41.23 -5.00
N SER A 784 6.57 -42.44 -4.52
CA SER A 784 7.48 -43.22 -3.68
C SER A 784 8.22 -44.25 -4.53
N ILE A 785 9.54 -44.33 -4.37
CA ILE A 785 10.39 -45.32 -5.03
C ILE A 785 11.19 -46.10 -4.00
N ALA A 786 11.40 -47.39 -4.26
CA ALA A 786 12.28 -48.25 -3.48
C ALA A 786 13.09 -49.13 -4.42
N TRP A 787 14.34 -49.41 -4.06
CA TRP A 787 15.23 -50.30 -4.82
C TRP A 787 16.08 -51.16 -3.88
N PRO A 788 16.50 -52.36 -4.31
CA PRO A 788 17.25 -53.27 -3.46
C PRO A 788 18.62 -52.68 -3.10
N ILE A 789 19.02 -52.85 -1.84
CA ILE A 789 20.38 -52.54 -1.41
C ILE A 789 21.26 -53.75 -1.75
N PRO A 790 22.33 -53.58 -2.56
CA PRO A 790 23.24 -54.68 -2.87
C PRO A 790 23.78 -55.32 -1.60
N LYS A 791 23.68 -56.65 -1.49
CA LYS A 791 24.36 -57.38 -0.41
C LYS A 791 25.87 -57.22 -0.63
N LYS A 792 26.55 -56.63 0.36
CA LYS A 792 28.02 -56.62 0.40
C LYS A 792 28.57 -58.02 0.62
#